data_AF-W2M9P8-F1
#
_entry.id   AF-W2M9P8-F1
#
_cell.length_a   1.000
_cell.length_b   1.000
_cell.length_c   1.000
_cell.angle_alpha   90.00
_cell.angle_beta   90.00
_cell.angle_gamma   90.00
#
_symmetry.space_group_name_H-M   'P 1'
#
loop_
_entity.id
_entity.type
_entity.pdbx_description
1 polymer ?
#
loop_
_entity_poly.entity_id
_entity_poly.type
_entity_poly.pdbx_seq_one_letter_code
_entity_poly.pdbx_strand_id
1 'polypeptide(L)'
;MFLQKQKTQPQSTGTIIRILPQHSSRRQHLAGPSDAIATNPDSFLEAYGPIGILLFIAAGVSVCWTVWLIVLNVRPKETANYLMDTADFDDGHFWLIIDPELDITMLNAVTLGALAASYVNVLLKMTVLRNSNFRIVPAGPSWEEMSPSLIARAPWLCQFLHQAATFWIELTGYYGHYRKFWNMLFKAGDIIVEAVQLHHLLEAGLSTTLAYGYTALIASSCLSQAYFILFPVAHTAFSEVLVDTVFDMFFAVVCPIILVLHSYTTFDLDRALARLYLKVYFPGSFQRQARMQSDPVVTTLFRFAFDSLRTLTWSDLVIRVTMNISFSYRLTRLVEVIHQRRKRLRTSSAKLAKLRTQRRVPCWVGALFVAASVFVLVYTNKCISESQKACELYPQCVAFAYRWDRQDVCPCLALVDVDRAPKTYEEWINPQDVTDTVRDLALSGDLQVLQITNRQMKIWPDELQRCTDLEYLSIYYTGVEVIPDWFSVFRKLEFLDLQGKFGHTNILSMPSDSFSNMGSLTFIHLGYLQQLPQLPSFQGLYNLKSMSIALLYALTTLPDLEPLVKLQRMELVALNSLRRLPEVASNHHLAHLVVWQAQLCCNGFLGYCDVSHPVCAGLSTNECISVSDGPSIESQVFFASQPALCDKNEPFIPNALPPLKAQIDVCGGVLYRQCRDPLFESKPVGICVNLYFQVIACNSFDLTAIYGRQQEILYGLGLPCDPKEEAWLGCV
;
A
#
# COMPACT_ATOMS: atom_id res chain seq x y z
N MET A 1 -60.32 -62.71 -3.58
CA MET A 1 -61.37 -62.07 -4.39
C MET A 1 -61.08 -60.57 -4.43
N PHE A 2 -60.61 -60.10 -5.59
CA PHE A 2 -60.52 -58.74 -6.14
C PHE A 2 -60.00 -57.50 -5.33
N LEU A 3 -58.88 -56.97 -5.87
CA LEU A 3 -58.51 -55.57 -6.19
C LEU A 3 -58.10 -54.51 -5.13
N GLN A 4 -56.80 -54.18 -5.21
CA GLN A 4 -56.20 -52.88 -5.58
C GLN A 4 -56.47 -51.62 -4.72
N LYS A 5 -55.39 -51.03 -4.19
CA LYS A 5 -55.24 -49.56 -4.14
C LYS A 5 -53.78 -49.11 -4.18
N GLN A 6 -53.57 -48.05 -4.98
CA GLN A 6 -52.31 -47.45 -5.41
C GLN A 6 -51.57 -46.63 -4.34
N LYS A 7 -50.26 -46.50 -4.61
CA LYS A 7 -49.26 -45.54 -4.11
C LYS A 7 -49.75 -44.09 -3.94
N THR A 8 -49.27 -43.46 -2.86
CA THR A 8 -48.96 -42.02 -2.77
C THR A 8 -47.67 -41.82 -1.95
N GLN A 9 -46.83 -40.89 -2.39
CA GLN A 9 -45.59 -40.42 -1.73
C GLN A 9 -45.88 -39.79 -0.35
N PRO A 10 -44.87 -39.68 0.54
CA PRO A 10 -44.85 -38.64 1.56
C PRO A 10 -43.80 -37.55 1.28
N GLN A 11 -44.26 -36.31 1.45
CA GLN A 11 -43.48 -35.09 1.65
C GLN A 11 -42.83 -35.07 3.05
N SER A 12 -41.83 -34.19 3.16
CA SER A 12 -41.00 -33.81 4.31
C SER A 12 -41.69 -33.71 5.67
N THR A 13 -40.96 -34.00 6.74
CA THR A 13 -40.94 -33.18 7.98
C THR A 13 -39.71 -33.52 8.83
N GLY A 14 -39.15 -32.49 9.47
CA GLY A 14 -37.82 -32.48 10.09
C GLY A 14 -37.61 -33.39 11.30
N THR A 15 -36.36 -33.80 11.47
CA THR A 15 -35.89 -34.52 12.64
C THR A 15 -35.50 -33.54 13.73
N ILE A 16 -36.37 -33.40 14.73
CA ILE A 16 -36.06 -32.81 16.04
C ILE A 16 -35.09 -33.75 16.76
N ILE A 17 -33.88 -33.26 17.06
CA ILE A 17 -32.92 -33.96 17.93
C ILE A 17 -33.39 -33.78 19.38
N ARG A 18 -33.87 -34.86 20.02
CA ARG A 18 -34.07 -34.93 21.47
C ARG A 18 -32.79 -35.44 22.14
N ILE A 19 -32.20 -34.63 23.01
CA ILE A 19 -31.12 -35.01 23.91
C ILE A 19 -31.76 -35.59 25.17
N LEU A 20 -31.47 -36.86 25.50
CA LEU A 20 -31.80 -37.45 26.80
C LEU A 20 -30.53 -37.56 27.65
N PRO A 21 -30.57 -37.21 28.95
CA PRO A 21 -29.42 -37.35 29.83
C PRO A 21 -29.24 -38.81 30.29
N GLN A 22 -28.00 -39.25 30.39
CA GLN A 22 -27.65 -40.58 30.87
C GLN A 22 -27.76 -40.62 32.40
N HIS A 23 -28.69 -41.42 32.92
CA HIS A 23 -28.86 -41.69 34.34
C HIS A 23 -27.68 -42.51 34.89
N SER A 24 -27.11 -42.07 36.01
CA SER A 24 -26.08 -42.80 36.76
C SER A 24 -26.66 -44.04 37.45
N SER A 25 -26.18 -45.23 37.10
CA SER A 25 -26.52 -46.46 37.81
C SER A 25 -25.70 -46.59 39.09
N ARG A 26 -26.43 -46.74 40.20
CA ARG A 26 -25.95 -46.89 41.58
C ARG A 26 -25.29 -48.26 41.75
N ARG A 27 -24.00 -48.32 42.08
CA ARG A 27 -23.38 -49.49 42.75
C ARG A 27 -22.74 -49.01 44.06
N GLN A 28 -23.30 -49.51 45.16
CA GLN A 28 -22.70 -49.42 46.49
C GLN A 28 -21.48 -50.34 46.55
N HIS A 29 -20.33 -49.86 47.06
CA HIS A 29 -19.45 -50.62 47.96
C HIS A 29 -18.34 -49.71 48.54
N LEU A 30 -18.31 -49.70 49.89
CA LEU A 30 -17.24 -49.46 50.88
C LEU A 30 -16.18 -48.36 50.69
N ALA A 31 -16.02 -47.59 51.77
CA ALA A 31 -15.08 -46.49 51.97
C ALA A 31 -13.61 -46.92 52.17
N GLY A 32 -12.70 -46.13 51.62
CA GLY A 32 -11.24 -46.08 51.86
C GLY A 32 -10.69 -44.72 51.34
N PRO A 33 -9.62 -44.16 51.92
CA PRO A 33 -9.52 -42.70 52.07
C PRO A 33 -8.86 -41.97 50.88
N SER A 34 -9.30 -40.72 50.70
CA SER A 34 -8.68 -39.63 49.92
C SER A 34 -8.64 -39.75 48.39
N ASP A 35 -9.82 -39.88 47.77
CA ASP A 35 -10.03 -39.29 46.45
C ASP A 35 -10.34 -37.80 46.64
N ALA A 36 -9.33 -36.95 46.41
CA ALA A 36 -9.51 -35.51 46.30
C ALA A 36 -10.55 -35.24 45.19
N ILE A 37 -11.73 -34.79 45.60
CA ILE A 37 -12.80 -34.36 44.69
C ILE A 37 -12.21 -33.30 43.76
N ALA A 38 -12.13 -33.67 42.48
CA ALA A 38 -11.56 -32.87 41.42
C ALA A 38 -12.42 -31.63 41.15
N THR A 39 -12.14 -30.51 41.81
CA THR A 39 -12.76 -29.22 41.49
C THR A 39 -12.32 -28.75 40.09
N ASN A 40 -13.29 -28.25 39.31
CA ASN A 40 -13.02 -27.52 38.08
C ASN A 40 -12.39 -26.16 38.44
N PRO A 41 -11.58 -25.54 37.57
CA PRO A 41 -11.12 -24.17 37.79
C PRO A 41 -12.33 -23.26 37.97
N ASP A 42 -12.34 -22.47 39.03
CA ASP A 42 -13.32 -21.40 39.16
C ASP A 42 -12.83 -20.19 38.35
N SER A 43 -11.52 -19.94 38.29
CA SER A 43 -10.94 -18.78 37.59
C SER A 43 -10.04 -19.11 36.39
N PHE A 44 -9.87 -18.13 35.49
CA PHE A 44 -8.97 -18.24 34.32
C PHE A 44 -7.50 -18.28 34.73
N LEU A 45 -7.12 -17.47 35.73
CA LEU A 45 -5.78 -17.44 36.32
C LEU A 45 -5.39 -18.78 36.94
N GLU A 46 -6.33 -19.46 37.60
CA GLU A 46 -6.11 -20.82 38.12
C GLU A 46 -5.95 -21.86 36.99
N ALA A 47 -6.52 -21.59 35.81
CA ALA A 47 -6.49 -22.50 34.68
C ALA A 47 -5.22 -22.41 33.83
N TYR A 48 -4.76 -21.19 33.55
CA TYR A 48 -3.67 -20.94 32.61
C TYR A 48 -2.50 -20.14 33.21
N GLY A 49 -2.61 -19.69 34.46
CA GLY A 49 -1.60 -18.85 35.12
C GLY A 49 -1.44 -17.48 34.44
N PRO A 50 -0.42 -16.71 34.84
CA PRO A 50 -0.14 -15.40 34.23
C PRO A 50 0.27 -15.51 32.75
N ILE A 51 0.93 -16.59 32.35
CA ILE A 51 1.28 -16.86 30.93
C ILE A 51 0.01 -16.98 30.08
N GLY A 52 -1.08 -17.52 30.64
CA GLY A 52 -2.38 -17.57 29.99
C GLY A 52 -2.93 -16.22 29.57
N ILE A 53 -2.69 -15.18 30.37
CA ILE A 53 -3.14 -13.80 30.05
C ILE A 53 -2.38 -13.30 28.82
N LEU A 54 -1.06 -13.49 28.79
CA LEU A 54 -0.23 -13.09 27.65
C LEU A 54 -0.66 -13.80 26.36
N LEU A 55 -0.95 -15.11 26.42
CA LEU A 55 -1.42 -15.88 25.27
C LEU A 55 -2.82 -15.46 24.81
N PHE A 56 -3.70 -15.10 25.75
CA PHE A 56 -5.03 -14.59 25.44
C PHE A 56 -4.95 -13.24 24.72
N ILE A 57 -4.11 -12.31 25.23
CA ILE A 57 -3.86 -11.02 24.59
C ILE A 57 -3.24 -11.23 23.20
N ALA A 58 -2.22 -12.08 23.09
CA ALA A 58 -1.58 -12.40 21.82
C ALA A 58 -2.57 -12.93 20.78
N ALA A 59 -3.43 -13.89 21.16
CA ALA A 59 -4.47 -14.42 20.28
C ALA A 59 -5.50 -13.35 19.88
N GLY A 60 -5.90 -12.48 20.82
CA GLY A 60 -6.82 -11.36 20.55
C GLY A 60 -6.24 -10.34 19.57
N VAL A 61 -5.00 -9.88 19.80
CA VAL A 61 -4.29 -8.98 18.89
C VAL A 61 -4.13 -9.62 17.51
N SER A 62 -3.85 -10.91 17.44
CA SER A 62 -3.71 -11.64 16.17
C SER A 62 -5.02 -11.71 15.39
N VAL A 63 -6.17 -11.85 16.05
CA VAL A 63 -7.49 -11.75 15.39
C VAL A 63 -7.69 -10.35 14.83
N CYS A 64 -7.49 -9.30 15.64
CA CYS A 64 -7.67 -7.93 15.19
C CYS A 64 -6.74 -7.59 14.02
N TRP A 65 -5.48 -7.99 14.10
CA TRP A 65 -4.48 -7.77 13.05
C TRP A 65 -4.81 -8.52 11.76
N THR A 66 -5.19 -9.79 11.83
CA THR A 66 -5.57 -10.56 10.63
C THR A 66 -6.83 -10.01 9.97
N VAL A 67 -7.82 -9.57 10.74
CA VAL A 67 -9.01 -8.88 10.20
C VAL A 67 -8.60 -7.57 9.52
N TRP A 68 -7.71 -6.79 10.15
CA TRP A 68 -7.20 -5.57 9.54
C TRP A 68 -6.44 -5.83 8.23
N LEU A 69 -5.62 -6.88 8.15
CA LEU A 69 -4.94 -7.29 6.92
C LEU A 69 -5.93 -7.69 5.80
N ILE A 70 -7.07 -8.31 6.14
CA ILE A 70 -8.13 -8.59 5.16
C ILE A 70 -8.66 -7.28 4.59
N VAL A 71 -8.99 -6.31 5.45
CA VAL A 71 -9.49 -4.99 5.01
C VAL A 71 -8.45 -4.27 4.16
N LEU A 72 -7.18 -4.28 4.59
CA LEU A 72 -6.06 -3.68 3.85
C LEU A 72 -5.93 -4.26 2.44
N ASN A 73 -6.04 -5.58 2.28
CA ASN A 73 -5.89 -6.19 0.95
C ASN A 73 -7.14 -6.05 0.08
N VAL A 74 -8.34 -6.00 0.67
CA VAL A 74 -9.60 -5.84 -0.09
C VAL A 74 -9.82 -4.39 -0.51
N ARG A 75 -9.46 -3.42 0.35
CA ARG A 75 -9.63 -1.98 0.11
C ARG A 75 -8.39 -1.20 0.54
N PRO A 76 -7.28 -1.32 -0.19
CA PRO A 76 -6.01 -0.71 0.22
C PRO A 76 -6.09 0.82 0.22
N LYS A 77 -6.78 1.42 -0.75
CA LYS A 77 -7.01 2.87 -0.84
C LYS A 77 -7.72 3.43 0.38
N GLU A 78 -8.87 2.86 0.74
CA GLU A 78 -9.65 3.28 1.92
C GLU A 78 -8.84 3.09 3.20
N THR A 79 -8.09 1.98 3.29
CA THR A 79 -7.26 1.67 4.45
C THR A 79 -6.11 2.67 4.62
N ALA A 80 -5.39 3.01 3.55
CA ALA A 80 -4.34 4.02 3.59
C ALA A 80 -4.88 5.39 4.00
N ASN A 81 -6.02 5.80 3.42
CA ASN A 81 -6.68 7.05 3.76
C ASN A 81 -7.17 7.11 5.22
N TYR A 82 -7.73 6.02 5.72
CA TYR A 82 -8.18 5.93 7.10
C TYR A 82 -6.99 5.95 8.07
N LEU A 83 -5.94 5.18 7.77
CA LEU A 83 -4.73 5.09 8.58
C LEU A 83 -4.04 6.45 8.70
N MET A 84 -3.97 7.21 7.61
CA MET A 84 -3.25 8.48 7.56
C MET A 84 -4.11 9.72 7.73
N ASP A 85 -5.42 9.56 7.93
CA ASP A 85 -6.39 10.65 8.01
C ASP A 85 -6.32 11.59 6.78
N THR A 86 -6.41 10.97 5.59
CA THR A 86 -6.34 11.65 4.29
C THR A 86 -7.57 11.41 3.40
N ALA A 87 -8.65 10.87 3.95
CA ALA A 87 -9.85 10.52 3.19
C ALA A 87 -10.53 11.73 2.53
N ASP A 88 -10.44 12.90 3.15
CA ASP A 88 -11.05 14.14 2.65
C ASP A 88 -10.22 14.82 1.56
N PHE A 89 -8.99 14.38 1.32
CA PHE A 89 -8.04 15.03 0.41
C PHE A 89 -8.03 14.37 -0.97
N ASP A 90 -7.84 15.19 -2.01
CA ASP A 90 -7.76 14.75 -3.41
C ASP A 90 -8.95 13.85 -3.81
N ASP A 91 -10.14 14.14 -3.28
CA ASP A 91 -11.37 13.34 -3.42
C ASP A 91 -11.19 11.86 -3.06
N GLY A 92 -10.43 11.61 -1.99
CA GLY A 92 -10.07 10.28 -1.52
C GLY A 92 -8.96 9.62 -2.34
N HIS A 93 -8.35 10.28 -3.32
CA HIS A 93 -7.29 9.72 -4.17
C HIS A 93 -5.89 10.18 -3.77
N PHE A 94 -5.68 10.67 -2.55
CA PHE A 94 -4.36 11.13 -2.07
C PHE A 94 -3.24 10.12 -2.33
N TRP A 95 -3.46 8.85 -1.99
CA TRP A 95 -2.46 7.78 -2.13
C TRP A 95 -2.43 7.09 -3.49
N LEU A 96 -3.34 7.38 -4.43
CA LEU A 96 -3.30 6.82 -5.80
C LEU A 96 -2.99 5.31 -5.89
N ILE A 97 -3.44 4.53 -4.90
CA ILE A 97 -3.18 3.09 -4.85
C ILE A 97 -4.09 2.37 -5.85
N ILE A 98 -3.51 1.48 -6.65
CA ILE A 98 -4.23 0.61 -7.58
C ILE A 98 -4.95 -0.50 -6.81
N ASP A 99 -6.18 -0.80 -7.26
CA ASP A 99 -6.93 -1.94 -6.73
C ASP A 99 -6.26 -3.26 -7.19
N PRO A 100 -6.03 -4.21 -6.28
CA PRO A 100 -5.36 -5.46 -6.61
C PRO A 100 -6.20 -6.35 -7.52
N GLU A 101 -5.54 -7.28 -8.21
CA GLU A 101 -6.23 -8.30 -9.01
C GLU A 101 -7.22 -9.11 -8.16
N LEU A 102 -8.40 -9.37 -8.73
CA LEU A 102 -9.51 -9.99 -8.00
C LEU A 102 -9.14 -11.39 -7.47
N ASP A 103 -8.37 -12.16 -8.24
CA ASP A 103 -8.04 -13.55 -7.95
C ASP A 103 -7.12 -13.68 -6.72
N ILE A 104 -6.02 -12.92 -6.68
CA ILE A 104 -5.08 -12.91 -5.55
C ILE A 104 -5.78 -12.35 -4.30
N THR A 105 -6.58 -11.30 -4.46
CA THR A 105 -7.30 -10.66 -3.34
C THR A 105 -8.29 -11.61 -2.68
N MET A 106 -9.09 -12.32 -3.48
CA MET A 106 -10.06 -13.29 -2.97
C MET A 106 -9.38 -14.45 -2.26
N LEU A 107 -8.31 -15.01 -2.84
CA LEU A 107 -7.57 -16.10 -2.21
C LEU A 107 -6.92 -15.65 -0.89
N ASN A 108 -6.32 -14.47 -0.87
CA ASN A 108 -5.73 -13.88 0.34
C ASN A 108 -6.78 -13.63 1.43
N ALA A 109 -7.95 -13.07 1.07
CA ALA A 109 -9.03 -12.85 2.02
C ALA A 109 -9.58 -14.16 2.61
N VAL A 110 -9.75 -15.20 1.79
CA VAL A 110 -10.20 -16.53 2.26
C VAL A 110 -9.18 -17.17 3.20
N THR A 111 -7.89 -17.12 2.84
CA THR A 111 -6.81 -17.72 3.65
C THR A 111 -6.61 -16.98 4.97
N LEU A 112 -6.60 -15.65 4.97
CA LEU A 112 -6.56 -14.84 6.19
C LEU A 112 -7.83 -15.02 7.04
N GLY A 113 -9.01 -15.17 6.42
CA GLY A 113 -10.25 -15.47 7.14
C GLY A 113 -10.22 -16.82 7.87
N ALA A 114 -9.67 -17.85 7.22
CA ALA A 114 -9.45 -19.15 7.86
C ALA A 114 -8.46 -19.07 9.04
N LEU A 115 -7.40 -18.26 8.90
CA LEU A 115 -6.44 -17.98 9.97
C LEU A 115 -7.10 -17.24 11.14
N ALA A 116 -7.89 -16.20 10.89
CA ALA A 116 -8.64 -15.49 11.93
C ALA A 116 -9.56 -16.45 12.71
N ALA A 117 -10.29 -17.32 12.01
CA ALA A 117 -11.13 -18.34 12.63
C ALA A 117 -10.32 -19.31 13.51
N SER A 118 -9.09 -19.65 13.10
CA SER A 118 -8.19 -20.50 13.89
C SER A 118 -7.78 -19.83 15.22
N TYR A 119 -7.47 -18.52 15.22
CA TYR A 119 -7.17 -17.78 16.45
C TYR A 119 -8.41 -17.63 17.35
N VAL A 120 -9.59 -17.41 16.77
CA VAL A 120 -10.86 -17.40 17.51
C VAL A 120 -11.11 -18.76 18.18
N ASN A 121 -10.83 -19.87 17.50
CA ASN A 121 -10.93 -21.20 18.09
C ASN A 121 -9.98 -21.38 19.29
N VAL A 122 -8.76 -20.82 19.23
CA VAL A 122 -7.85 -20.79 20.39
C VAL A 122 -8.45 -19.99 21.55
N LEU A 123 -9.00 -18.80 21.30
CA LEU A 123 -9.68 -17.99 22.32
C LEU A 123 -10.87 -18.74 22.95
N LEU A 124 -11.67 -19.43 22.15
CA LEU A 124 -12.79 -20.26 22.62
C LEU A 124 -12.31 -21.44 23.48
N LYS A 125 -11.20 -22.09 23.09
CA LYS A 125 -10.52 -23.13 23.91
C LYS A 125 -10.07 -22.59 25.26
N MET A 126 -9.55 -21.36 25.29
CA MET A 126 -9.05 -20.73 26.51
C MET A 126 -10.18 -20.24 27.44
N THR A 127 -11.34 -19.87 26.89
CA THR A 127 -12.47 -19.27 27.64
C THR A 127 -13.63 -20.24 27.86
N VAL A 128 -14.49 -20.44 26.86
CA VAL A 128 -15.77 -21.17 26.94
C VAL A 128 -15.56 -22.68 27.06
N LEU A 129 -14.62 -23.23 26.28
CA LEU A 129 -14.33 -24.66 26.26
C LEU A 129 -13.30 -25.08 27.33
N ARG A 130 -12.94 -24.17 28.24
CA ARG A 130 -11.96 -24.39 29.32
C ARG A 130 -12.28 -25.61 30.18
N ASN A 131 -13.56 -25.82 30.47
CA ASN A 131 -14.05 -26.91 31.32
C ASN A 131 -14.58 -28.10 30.50
N SER A 132 -14.56 -28.01 29.16
CA SER A 132 -15.08 -29.07 28.32
C SER A 132 -14.17 -30.30 28.36
N ASN A 133 -14.79 -31.48 28.47
CA ASN A 133 -14.13 -32.77 28.32
C ASN A 133 -13.91 -33.12 26.85
N PHE A 134 -13.53 -32.17 26.00
CA PHE A 134 -13.00 -32.51 24.69
C PHE A 134 -11.73 -33.35 24.88
N ARG A 135 -11.89 -34.66 24.68
CA ARG A 135 -10.79 -35.53 24.25
C ARG A 135 -10.43 -34.99 22.87
N ILE A 136 -9.30 -34.30 22.78
CA ILE A 136 -8.55 -34.35 21.53
C ILE A 136 -8.00 -35.79 21.50
N VAL A 137 -8.82 -36.71 21.02
CA VAL A 137 -8.27 -37.83 20.28
C VAL A 137 -7.57 -37.14 19.11
N PRO A 138 -6.25 -37.29 18.95
CA PRO A 138 -5.60 -36.71 17.80
C PRO A 138 -6.31 -37.23 16.54
N ALA A 139 -6.54 -36.33 15.58
CA ALA A 139 -7.29 -36.59 14.36
C ALA A 139 -6.69 -37.77 13.55
N GLY A 140 -7.09 -38.97 13.96
CA GLY A 140 -7.05 -40.21 13.21
C GLY A 140 -8.35 -40.91 13.57
N PRO A 141 -9.11 -41.40 12.58
CA PRO A 141 -10.33 -42.11 12.87
C PRO A 141 -9.99 -43.24 13.83
N SER A 142 -10.65 -43.25 15.00
CA SER A 142 -10.68 -44.49 15.77
C SER A 142 -11.34 -45.53 14.88
N TRP A 143 -10.82 -46.75 14.83
CA TRP A 143 -11.40 -47.85 14.03
C TRP A 143 -12.90 -48.08 14.34
N GLU A 144 -13.38 -47.56 15.48
CA GLU A 144 -14.76 -47.65 15.96
C GLU A 144 -15.70 -46.59 15.35
N GLU A 145 -15.19 -45.51 14.74
CA GLU A 145 -16.01 -44.39 14.21
C GLU A 145 -16.16 -44.38 12.68
N MET A 146 -15.47 -45.26 11.95
CA MET A 146 -15.51 -45.29 10.48
C MET A 146 -16.63 -46.23 9.99
N SER A 147 -17.47 -45.74 9.06
CA SER A 147 -18.63 -46.52 8.61
C SER A 147 -18.19 -47.83 7.95
N PRO A 148 -18.87 -48.97 8.23
CA PRO A 148 -18.51 -50.28 7.66
C PRO A 148 -18.48 -50.29 6.12
N SER A 149 -19.23 -49.37 5.49
CA SER A 149 -19.33 -49.23 4.04
C SER A 149 -18.09 -48.59 3.38
N LEU A 150 -17.35 -47.72 4.08
CA LEU A 150 -16.11 -47.10 3.59
C LEU A 150 -14.94 -48.09 3.64
N ILE A 151 -14.87 -48.90 4.70
CA ILE A 151 -13.84 -49.93 4.90
C ILE A 151 -13.91 -51.01 3.80
N ALA A 152 -15.12 -51.37 3.37
CA ALA A 152 -15.33 -52.36 2.31
C ALA A 152 -15.07 -51.83 0.89
N ARG A 153 -15.25 -50.52 0.64
CA ARG A 153 -15.10 -49.91 -0.69
C ARG A 153 -13.67 -49.49 -1.04
N ALA A 154 -12.86 -49.11 -0.05
CA ALA A 154 -11.52 -48.56 -0.28
C ALA A 154 -10.57 -48.86 0.90
N PRO A 155 -10.13 -50.12 1.08
CA PRO A 155 -9.24 -50.50 2.18
C PRO A 155 -7.87 -49.81 2.14
N TRP A 156 -7.34 -49.52 0.95
CA TRP A 156 -6.12 -48.74 0.73
C TRP A 156 -6.18 -47.30 1.27
N LEU A 157 -7.29 -46.60 1.06
CA LEU A 157 -7.52 -45.22 1.49
C LEU A 157 -7.64 -45.16 3.02
N CYS A 158 -8.27 -46.18 3.62
CA CYS A 158 -8.39 -46.33 5.06
C CYS A 158 -7.01 -46.57 5.72
N GLN A 159 -6.19 -47.45 5.15
CA GLN A 159 -4.81 -47.66 5.60
C GLN A 159 -3.96 -46.41 5.44
N PHE A 160 -4.06 -45.72 4.31
CA PHE A 160 -3.36 -44.46 4.07
C PHE A 160 -3.77 -43.38 5.09
N LEU A 161 -5.06 -43.19 5.36
CA LEU A 161 -5.55 -42.22 6.35
C LEU A 161 -5.09 -42.56 7.76
N HIS A 162 -5.03 -43.85 8.11
CA HIS A 162 -4.51 -44.29 9.41
C HIS A 162 -2.99 -44.08 9.53
N GLN A 163 -2.22 -44.40 8.48
CA GLN A 163 -0.78 -44.14 8.41
C GLN A 163 -0.50 -42.64 8.46
N ALA A 164 -1.26 -41.83 7.73
CA ALA A 164 -1.15 -40.38 7.76
C ALA A 164 -1.48 -39.82 9.16
N ALA A 165 -2.52 -40.32 9.82
CA ALA A 165 -2.88 -39.88 11.17
C ALA A 165 -1.86 -40.29 12.24
N THR A 166 -1.34 -41.52 12.17
CA THR A 166 -0.29 -42.00 13.09
C THR A 166 1.03 -41.25 12.86
N PHE A 167 1.40 -41.01 11.61
CA PHE A 167 2.52 -40.13 11.25
C PHE A 167 2.30 -38.71 11.77
N TRP A 168 1.10 -38.14 11.61
CA TRP A 168 0.75 -36.82 12.12
C TRP A 168 0.85 -36.74 13.65
N ILE A 169 0.46 -37.80 14.36
CA ILE A 169 0.59 -37.92 15.82
C ILE A 169 2.05 -37.99 16.24
N GLU A 170 2.91 -38.68 15.50
CA GLU A 170 4.35 -38.68 15.77
C GLU A 170 5.01 -37.34 15.47
N LEU A 171 4.64 -36.72 14.36
CA LEU A 171 5.13 -35.42 13.89
C LEU A 171 4.78 -34.30 14.89
N THR A 172 3.54 -34.31 15.39
CA THR A 172 2.99 -33.25 16.25
C THR A 172 2.97 -33.61 17.74
N GLY A 173 3.32 -34.85 18.09
CA GLY A 173 3.21 -35.39 19.43
C GLY A 173 4.24 -34.81 20.40
N TYR A 174 3.78 -34.27 21.52
CA TYR A 174 4.64 -33.72 22.57
C TYR A 174 5.62 -34.75 23.19
N TYR A 175 5.28 -36.03 23.08
CA TYR A 175 6.06 -37.18 23.55
C TYR A 175 6.53 -38.09 22.40
N GLY A 176 6.49 -37.59 21.16
CA GLY A 176 6.94 -38.34 19.99
C GLY A 176 8.43 -38.69 20.05
N HIS A 177 8.81 -39.81 19.46
CA HIS A 177 10.19 -40.32 19.49
C HIS A 177 11.17 -39.38 18.75
N TYR A 178 10.71 -38.77 17.65
CA TYR A 178 11.46 -37.87 16.77
C TYR A 178 11.13 -36.38 16.96
N ARG A 179 10.44 -36.00 18.04
CA ARG A 179 9.96 -34.63 18.25
C ARG A 179 11.06 -33.57 18.06
N LYS A 180 12.23 -33.73 18.69
CA LYS A 180 13.31 -32.73 18.62
C LYS A 180 13.83 -32.53 17.19
N PHE A 181 13.82 -33.59 16.39
CA PHE A 181 14.18 -33.52 14.98
C PHE A 181 13.14 -32.73 14.17
N TRP A 182 11.86 -33.03 14.36
CA TRP A 182 10.79 -32.32 13.66
C TRP A 182 10.66 -30.85 14.06
N ASN A 183 10.77 -30.53 15.36
CA ASN A 183 10.83 -29.16 15.83
C ASN A 183 12.01 -28.40 15.19
N MET A 184 13.19 -29.03 15.11
CA MET A 184 14.34 -28.45 14.43
C MET A 184 14.07 -28.20 12.95
N LEU A 185 13.44 -29.15 12.24
CA LEU A 185 13.10 -28.99 10.83
C LEU A 185 12.08 -27.87 10.60
N PHE A 186 11.01 -27.80 11.40
CA PHE A 186 10.03 -26.72 11.33
C PHE A 186 10.70 -25.36 11.58
N LYS A 187 11.57 -25.27 12.59
CA LYS A 187 12.25 -24.01 12.88
C LYS A 187 13.25 -23.61 11.79
N ALA A 188 13.93 -24.57 11.17
CA ALA A 188 14.76 -24.31 10.00
C ALA A 188 13.93 -23.76 8.83
N GLY A 189 12.73 -24.32 8.60
CA GLY A 189 11.76 -23.79 7.64
C GLY A 189 11.33 -22.36 7.94
N ASP A 190 10.96 -22.06 9.19
CA ASP A 190 10.60 -20.69 9.61
C ASP A 190 11.75 -19.72 9.37
N ILE A 191 12.98 -20.07 9.76
CA ILE A 191 14.15 -19.19 9.57
C ILE A 191 14.42 -18.92 8.10
N ILE A 192 14.20 -19.88 7.21
CA ILE A 192 14.32 -19.65 5.75
C ILE A 192 13.29 -18.63 5.30
N VAL A 193 12.03 -18.78 5.72
CA VAL A 193 10.95 -17.84 5.36
C VAL A 193 11.20 -16.46 5.98
N GLU A 194 11.66 -16.40 7.22
CA GLU A 194 12.08 -15.17 7.92
C GLU A 194 13.26 -14.48 7.20
N ALA A 195 14.25 -15.25 6.73
CA ALA A 195 15.41 -14.73 6.00
C ALA A 195 15.03 -14.22 4.60
N VAL A 196 14.13 -14.91 3.90
CA VAL A 196 13.58 -14.43 2.62
C VAL A 196 12.81 -13.13 2.84
N GLN A 197 11.99 -13.03 3.89
CA GLN A 197 11.31 -11.79 4.24
C GLN A 197 12.30 -10.68 4.58
N LEU A 198 13.37 -10.96 5.34
CA LEU A 198 14.42 -9.97 5.61
C LEU A 198 15.06 -9.47 4.31
N HIS A 199 15.36 -10.37 3.37
CA HIS A 199 15.90 -9.98 2.07
C HIS A 199 14.93 -9.07 1.30
N HIS A 200 13.63 -9.39 1.26
CA HIS A 200 12.62 -8.49 0.69
C HIS A 200 12.55 -7.12 1.38
N LEU A 201 12.67 -7.07 2.72
CA LEU A 201 12.71 -5.80 3.45
C LEU A 201 13.96 -4.97 3.12
N LEU A 202 15.10 -5.64 2.87
CA LEU A 202 16.34 -4.99 2.46
C LEU A 202 16.26 -4.47 1.01
N GLU A 203 15.68 -5.25 0.10
CA GLU A 203 15.44 -4.83 -1.30
C GLU A 203 14.43 -3.69 -1.39
N ALA A 204 13.46 -3.60 -0.47
CA ALA A 204 12.49 -2.50 -0.42
C ALA A 204 13.06 -1.18 0.15
N GLY A 205 14.33 -1.15 0.60
CA GLY A 205 14.98 0.08 1.10
C GLY A 205 14.39 0.64 2.40
N LEU A 206 13.86 -0.21 3.28
CA LEU A 206 13.27 0.19 4.55
C LEU A 206 14.28 0.83 5.53
N SER A 207 13.78 1.51 6.57
CA SER A 207 14.63 2.13 7.60
C SER A 207 15.64 1.14 8.19
N THR A 208 16.91 1.57 8.31
CA THR A 208 18.00 0.74 8.85
C THR A 208 17.71 0.25 10.26
N THR A 209 17.04 1.06 11.09
CA THR A 209 16.62 0.68 12.45
C THR A 209 15.69 -0.53 12.45
N LEU A 210 14.72 -0.56 11.51
CA LEU A 210 13.79 -1.67 11.37
C LEU A 210 14.50 -2.91 10.82
N ALA A 211 15.40 -2.74 9.83
CA ALA A 211 16.19 -3.82 9.28
C ALA A 211 17.07 -4.50 10.34
N TYR A 212 17.85 -3.73 11.11
CA TYR A 212 18.67 -4.27 12.20
C TYR A 212 17.82 -4.90 13.31
N GLY A 213 16.66 -4.32 13.64
CA GLY A 213 15.71 -4.90 14.59
C GLY A 213 15.21 -6.27 14.14
N TYR A 214 14.82 -6.41 12.88
CA TYR A 214 14.37 -7.67 12.30
C TYR A 214 15.49 -8.72 12.25
N THR A 215 16.69 -8.32 11.84
CA THR A 215 17.90 -9.17 11.87
C THR A 215 18.25 -9.63 13.28
N ALA A 216 18.14 -8.76 14.29
CA ALA A 216 18.38 -9.12 15.68
C ALA A 216 17.36 -10.15 16.20
N LEU A 217 16.10 -10.07 15.76
CA LEU A 217 15.07 -11.06 16.08
C LEU A 217 15.41 -12.43 15.45
N ILE A 218 15.80 -12.48 14.18
CA ILE A 218 16.21 -13.74 13.52
C ILE A 218 17.43 -14.33 14.24
N ALA A 219 18.45 -13.50 14.47
CA ALA A 219 19.68 -13.92 15.15
C ALA A 219 19.39 -14.49 16.56
N SER A 220 18.50 -13.85 17.31
CA SER A 220 18.05 -14.31 18.63
C SER A 220 17.25 -15.62 18.54
N SER A 221 16.43 -15.78 17.51
CA SER A 221 15.68 -17.02 17.26
C SER A 221 16.61 -18.19 16.95
N CYS A 222 17.64 -17.97 16.11
CA CYS A 222 18.68 -18.96 15.84
C CYS A 222 19.47 -19.34 17.11
N LEU A 223 19.86 -18.35 17.93
CA LEU A 223 20.60 -18.60 19.18
C LEU A 223 19.75 -19.36 20.20
N SER A 224 18.46 -19.03 20.32
CA SER A 224 17.51 -19.77 21.15
C SER A 224 17.46 -21.24 20.74
N GLN A 225 17.42 -21.51 19.44
CA GLN A 225 17.38 -22.88 18.94
C GLN A 225 18.71 -23.63 19.13
N ALA A 226 19.85 -22.96 18.90
CA ALA A 226 21.16 -23.51 19.23
C ALA A 226 21.26 -23.90 20.71
N TYR A 227 20.76 -23.03 21.59
CA TYR A 227 20.74 -23.26 23.03
C TYR A 227 19.91 -24.49 23.41
N PHE A 228 18.72 -24.69 22.82
CA PHE A 228 17.90 -25.88 23.07
C PHE A 228 18.54 -27.19 22.56
N ILE A 229 19.33 -27.13 21.48
CA ILE A 229 20.06 -28.28 20.93
C ILE A 229 21.27 -28.63 21.80
N LEU A 230 22.04 -27.62 22.23
CA LEU A 230 23.28 -27.80 23.01
C LEU A 230 23.01 -28.18 24.47
N PHE A 231 21.91 -27.69 25.07
CA PHE A 231 21.56 -27.94 26.47
C PHE A 231 20.22 -28.70 26.62
N PRO A 232 20.10 -29.94 26.13
CA PRO A 232 18.83 -30.65 26.01
C PRO A 232 18.20 -31.09 27.35
N VAL A 233 18.93 -31.01 28.46
CA VAL A 233 18.51 -31.49 29.80
C VAL A 233 18.02 -30.34 30.69
N ALA A 234 18.41 -29.09 30.39
CA ALA A 234 18.10 -27.94 31.22
C ALA A 234 16.65 -27.41 31.05
N HIS A 235 15.93 -27.87 30.03
CA HIS A 235 14.66 -27.27 29.62
C HIS A 235 13.52 -28.27 29.51
N THR A 236 12.32 -27.76 29.80
CA THR A 236 11.11 -28.50 29.52
C THR A 236 10.75 -28.33 28.05
N ALA A 237 10.13 -29.35 27.50
CA ALA A 237 9.45 -29.27 26.22
C ALA A 237 8.42 -28.12 26.10
N PHE A 238 8.02 -27.49 27.22
CA PHE A 238 7.03 -26.41 27.24
C PHE A 238 7.71 -25.08 26.97
N SER A 239 8.85 -24.84 27.63
CA SER A 239 9.65 -23.64 27.44
C SER A 239 10.17 -23.52 26.01
N GLU A 240 10.53 -24.63 25.35
CA GLU A 240 10.94 -24.65 23.94
C GLU A 240 9.81 -24.13 23.03
N VAL A 241 8.62 -24.73 23.11
CA VAL A 241 7.46 -24.35 22.29
C VAL A 241 7.00 -22.92 22.60
N LEU A 242 7.06 -22.50 23.86
CA LEU A 242 6.70 -21.14 24.26
C LEU A 242 7.60 -20.10 23.62
N VAL A 243 8.92 -20.27 23.67
CA VAL A 243 9.88 -19.33 23.08
C VAL A 243 9.72 -19.27 21.57
N ASP A 244 9.56 -20.42 20.92
CA ASP A 244 9.28 -20.51 19.48
C ASP A 244 7.98 -19.75 19.11
N THR A 245 6.91 -19.94 19.89
CA THR A 245 5.63 -19.24 19.68
C THR A 245 5.78 -17.72 19.80
N VAL A 246 6.63 -17.25 20.72
CA VAL A 246 6.90 -15.81 20.90
C VAL A 246 7.59 -15.24 19.65
N PHE A 247 8.62 -15.90 19.11
CA PHE A 247 9.29 -15.42 17.90
C PHE A 247 8.33 -15.40 16.69
N ASP A 248 7.54 -16.46 16.49
CA ASP A 248 6.60 -16.50 15.37
C ASP A 248 5.53 -15.39 15.48
N MET A 249 5.10 -15.06 16.70
CA MET A 249 4.20 -13.92 16.96
C MET A 249 4.87 -12.60 16.57
N PHE A 250 6.16 -12.43 16.90
CA PHE A 250 6.88 -11.22 16.54
C PHE A 250 6.92 -11.03 15.02
N PHE A 251 7.22 -12.08 14.25
CA PHE A 251 7.29 -11.98 12.80
C PHE A 251 5.92 -11.85 12.13
N ALA A 252 4.94 -12.65 12.54
CA ALA A 252 3.63 -12.67 11.89
C ALA A 252 2.75 -11.44 12.22
N VAL A 253 2.92 -10.86 13.42
CA VAL A 253 2.00 -9.84 13.95
C VAL A 253 2.73 -8.58 14.40
N VAL A 254 3.74 -8.69 15.27
CA VAL A 254 4.31 -7.50 15.94
C VAL A 254 5.15 -6.64 15.01
N CYS A 255 6.04 -7.23 14.21
CA CYS A 255 6.91 -6.47 13.30
C CYS A 255 6.11 -5.68 12.25
N PRO A 256 5.10 -6.28 11.58
CA PRO A 256 4.20 -5.53 10.70
C PRO A 256 3.45 -4.38 11.39
N ILE A 257 3.01 -4.56 12.64
CA ILE A 257 2.38 -3.47 13.43
C ILE A 257 3.37 -2.36 13.73
N ILE A 258 4.61 -2.70 14.13
CA ILE A 258 5.68 -1.73 14.38
C ILE A 258 5.98 -0.93 13.10
N LEU A 259 5.99 -1.60 11.94
CA LEU A 259 6.18 -0.94 10.64
C LEU A 259 5.09 0.12 10.40
N VAL A 260 3.82 -0.25 10.55
CA VAL A 260 2.68 0.70 10.41
C VAL A 260 2.80 1.86 11.38
N LEU A 261 3.13 1.58 12.65
CA LEU A 261 3.27 2.61 13.67
C LEU A 261 4.40 3.57 13.34
N HIS A 262 5.55 3.04 12.91
CA HIS A 262 6.70 3.85 12.50
C HIS A 262 6.34 4.77 11.33
N SER A 263 5.67 4.24 10.31
CA SER A 263 5.24 5.05 9.16
C SER A 263 4.21 6.11 9.56
N TYR A 264 3.25 5.79 10.44
CA TYR A 264 2.28 6.75 10.97
C TYR A 264 2.94 7.89 11.75
N THR A 265 3.95 7.59 12.58
CA THR A 265 4.66 8.62 13.35
C THR A 265 5.61 9.47 12.51
N THR A 266 6.04 8.96 11.36
CA THR A 266 6.98 9.67 10.47
C THR A 266 6.25 10.51 9.42
N PHE A 267 5.00 10.15 9.06
CA PHE A 267 4.22 10.87 8.06
C PHE A 267 3.86 12.30 8.51
N ASP A 268 4.55 13.28 7.91
CA ASP A 268 4.36 14.70 8.17
C ASP A 268 3.44 15.34 7.11
N LEU A 269 2.23 15.65 7.52
CA LEU A 269 1.25 16.41 6.74
C LEU A 269 0.47 17.31 7.69
N ASP A 270 0.51 18.62 7.44
CA ASP A 270 -0.35 19.57 8.15
C ASP A 270 -1.79 19.45 7.64
N ARG A 271 -2.53 18.53 8.27
CA ARG A 271 -3.93 18.24 7.93
C ARG A 271 -4.85 19.42 8.21
N ALA A 272 -4.51 20.26 9.18
CA ALA A 272 -5.32 21.44 9.50
C ALA A 272 -5.19 22.48 8.38
N LEU A 273 -3.95 22.71 7.91
CA LEU A 273 -3.68 23.55 6.75
C LEU A 273 -4.34 23.02 5.47
N ALA A 274 -4.20 21.73 5.18
CA ALA A 274 -4.83 21.12 4.00
C ALA A 274 -6.36 21.26 4.01
N ARG A 275 -7.02 21.06 5.16
CA ARG A 275 -8.47 21.28 5.31
C ARG A 275 -8.86 22.75 5.21
N LEU A 276 -8.00 23.67 5.63
CA LEU A 276 -8.21 25.11 5.42
C LEU A 276 -8.20 25.42 3.91
N TYR A 277 -7.25 24.87 3.16
CA TYR A 277 -7.16 25.08 1.72
C TYR A 277 -8.38 24.58 0.95
N LEU A 278 -8.98 23.45 1.36
CA LEU A 278 -10.25 22.98 0.78
C LEU A 278 -11.42 23.97 0.96
N LYS A 279 -11.38 24.81 2.01
CA LYS A 279 -12.42 25.83 2.29
C LYS A 279 -12.12 27.16 1.62
N VAL A 280 -10.85 27.54 1.52
CA VAL A 280 -10.39 28.85 1.04
C VAL A 280 -10.33 28.88 -0.49
N TYR A 281 -9.78 27.83 -1.11
CA TYR A 281 -9.52 27.82 -2.55
C TYR A 281 -10.65 27.11 -3.31
N PHE A 282 -10.86 27.52 -4.56
CA PHE A 282 -11.90 26.98 -5.43
C PHE A 282 -11.57 25.56 -5.93
N PRO A 283 -12.56 24.71 -6.25
CA PRO A 283 -12.32 23.37 -6.80
C PRO A 283 -11.44 23.40 -8.06
N GLY A 284 -10.46 22.49 -8.16
CA GLY A 284 -9.49 22.46 -9.27
C GLY A 284 -8.26 23.34 -9.07
N SER A 285 -8.20 24.15 -8.01
CA SER A 285 -6.97 24.87 -7.64
C SER A 285 -5.86 23.93 -7.17
N PHE A 286 -4.61 24.29 -7.49
CA PHE A 286 -3.43 23.52 -7.10
C PHE A 286 -3.24 23.44 -5.58
N GLN A 287 -3.60 24.50 -4.86
CA GLN A 287 -3.49 24.55 -3.40
C GLN A 287 -4.39 23.55 -2.69
N ARG A 288 -5.45 23.03 -3.35
CA ARG A 288 -6.29 21.97 -2.80
C ARG A 288 -5.68 20.58 -2.96
N GLN A 289 -4.62 20.43 -3.76
CA GLN A 289 -3.97 19.15 -3.99
C GLN A 289 -3.02 18.83 -2.82
N ALA A 290 -3.53 18.20 -1.77
CA ALA A 290 -2.78 17.97 -0.55
C ALA A 290 -1.54 17.08 -0.78
N ARG A 291 -1.62 16.13 -1.73
CA ARG A 291 -0.47 15.30 -2.11
C ARG A 291 0.75 16.13 -2.55
N MET A 292 0.52 17.23 -3.27
CA MET A 292 1.60 18.09 -3.77
C MET A 292 2.29 18.86 -2.64
N GLN A 293 1.61 19.04 -1.51
CA GLN A 293 2.14 19.75 -0.34
C GLN A 293 2.89 18.81 0.61
N SER A 294 2.44 17.55 0.71
CA SER A 294 3.09 16.52 1.51
C SER A 294 4.57 16.35 1.13
N ASP A 295 5.42 16.03 2.10
CA ASP A 295 6.83 15.75 1.80
C ASP A 295 6.92 14.53 0.85
N PRO A 296 7.48 14.71 -0.36
CA PRO A 296 7.55 13.63 -1.35
C PRO A 296 8.38 12.45 -0.84
N VAL A 297 9.41 12.70 -0.03
CA VAL A 297 10.28 11.68 0.53
C VAL A 297 9.50 10.79 1.50
N VAL A 298 8.81 11.41 2.45
CA VAL A 298 8.05 10.69 3.48
C VAL A 298 6.85 9.96 2.87
N THR A 299 6.17 10.58 1.90
CA THR A 299 5.08 9.94 1.13
C THR A 299 5.57 8.70 0.38
N THR A 300 6.76 8.77 -0.23
CA THR A 300 7.38 7.63 -0.95
C THR A 300 7.78 6.51 0.00
N LEU A 301 8.42 6.84 1.13
CA LEU A 301 8.80 5.86 2.14
C LEU A 301 7.58 5.17 2.75
N PHE A 302 6.48 5.90 2.96
CA PHE A 302 5.22 5.30 3.38
C PHE A 302 4.68 4.32 2.34
N ARG A 303 4.68 4.68 1.04
CA ARG A 303 4.24 3.78 -0.04
C ARG A 303 4.99 2.46 0.01
N PHE A 304 6.33 2.50 0.04
CA PHE A 304 7.13 1.28 0.14
C PHE A 304 6.79 0.44 1.37
N ALA A 305 6.64 1.07 2.54
CA ALA A 305 6.25 0.36 3.76
C ALA A 305 4.83 -0.23 3.67
N PHE A 306 3.87 0.51 3.14
CA PHE A 306 2.48 0.10 2.99
C PHE A 306 2.34 -1.04 1.97
N ASP A 307 3.04 -0.95 0.85
CA ASP A 307 3.06 -1.97 -0.19
C ASP A 307 3.76 -3.24 0.28
N SER A 308 4.78 -3.11 1.13
CA SER A 308 5.38 -4.26 1.84
C SER A 308 4.44 -4.96 2.84
N LEU A 309 3.24 -4.42 3.11
CA LEU A 309 2.18 -5.07 3.91
C LEU A 309 1.07 -5.67 3.04
N ARG A 310 0.96 -5.22 1.79
CA ARG A 310 0.02 -5.77 0.82
C ARG A 310 0.55 -7.08 0.27
N THR A 311 -0.37 -7.94 -0.15
CA THR A 311 -0.04 -9.18 -0.86
C THR A 311 -0.16 -8.92 -2.35
N LEU A 312 0.90 -8.39 -2.95
CA LEU A 312 0.92 -8.03 -4.37
C LEU A 312 1.34 -9.22 -5.25
N THR A 313 2.22 -10.09 -4.73
CA THR A 313 2.74 -11.24 -5.47
C THR A 313 2.36 -12.58 -4.84
N TRP A 314 2.45 -13.65 -5.64
CA TRP A 314 2.30 -15.02 -5.15
C TRP A 314 3.34 -15.40 -4.09
N SER A 315 4.57 -14.90 -4.23
CA SER A 315 5.62 -15.07 -3.22
C SER A 315 5.23 -14.44 -1.89
N ASP A 316 4.70 -13.21 -1.91
CA ASP A 316 4.26 -12.52 -0.69
C ASP A 316 3.15 -13.30 0.01
N LEU A 317 2.20 -13.82 -0.79
CA LEU A 317 1.10 -14.64 -0.26
C LEU A 317 1.64 -15.87 0.45
N VAL A 318 2.54 -16.61 -0.19
CA VAL A 318 3.15 -17.82 0.38
C VAL A 318 3.91 -17.51 1.66
N ILE A 319 4.73 -16.46 1.68
CA ILE A 319 5.52 -16.06 2.85
C ILE A 319 4.59 -15.72 4.03
N ARG A 320 3.62 -14.82 3.81
CA ARG A 320 2.69 -14.37 4.86
C ARG A 320 1.82 -15.50 5.40
N VAL A 321 1.27 -16.32 4.50
CA VAL A 321 0.43 -17.46 4.87
C VAL A 321 1.26 -18.48 5.66
N THR A 322 2.50 -18.77 5.24
CA THR A 322 3.38 -19.70 5.95
C THR A 322 3.71 -19.21 7.36
N MET A 323 4.10 -17.94 7.51
CA MET A 323 4.40 -17.35 8.84
C MET A 323 3.18 -17.41 9.77
N ASN A 324 2.00 -17.01 9.27
CA ASN A 324 0.77 -17.02 10.07
C ASN A 324 0.28 -18.43 10.41
N ILE A 325 0.40 -19.39 9.48
CA ILE A 325 0.06 -20.79 9.74
C ILE A 325 1.01 -21.37 10.80
N SER A 326 2.31 -21.10 10.70
CA SER A 326 3.31 -21.58 11.67
C SER A 326 2.97 -21.08 13.09
N PHE A 327 2.72 -19.77 13.23
CA PHE A 327 2.30 -19.18 14.49
C PHE A 327 0.98 -19.76 15.02
N SER A 328 -0.08 -19.83 14.20
CA SER A 328 -1.38 -20.38 14.60
C SER A 328 -1.28 -21.84 15.08
N TYR A 329 -0.50 -22.66 14.37
CA TYR A 329 -0.23 -24.03 14.75
C TYR A 329 0.47 -24.11 16.12
N ARG A 330 1.56 -23.36 16.34
CA ARG A 330 2.30 -23.37 17.61
C ARG A 330 1.46 -22.87 18.78
N LEU A 331 0.70 -21.79 18.57
CA LEU A 331 -0.20 -21.23 19.58
C LEU A 331 -1.29 -22.23 19.99
N THR A 332 -1.96 -22.87 19.02
CA THR A 332 -2.96 -23.91 19.29
C THR A 332 -2.36 -25.05 20.11
N ARG A 333 -1.17 -25.51 19.73
CA ARG A 333 -0.45 -26.57 20.43
C ARG A 333 -0.07 -26.18 21.85
N LEU A 334 0.37 -24.95 22.08
CA LEU A 334 0.75 -24.46 23.39
C LEU A 334 -0.45 -24.49 24.36
N VAL A 335 -1.61 -24.01 23.91
CA VAL A 335 -2.86 -24.04 24.69
C VAL A 335 -3.30 -25.48 25.00
N GLU A 336 -3.22 -26.38 24.02
CA GLU A 336 -3.55 -27.80 24.22
C GLU A 336 -2.64 -28.47 25.23
N VAL A 337 -1.34 -28.13 25.25
CA VAL A 337 -0.39 -28.66 26.23
C VAL A 337 -0.71 -28.17 27.64
N ILE A 338 -1.05 -26.89 27.81
CA ILE A 338 -1.45 -26.34 29.12
C ILE A 338 -2.70 -27.08 29.63
N HIS A 339 -3.69 -27.25 28.75
CA HIS A 339 -4.91 -27.98 29.06
C HIS A 339 -4.66 -29.46 29.41
N GLN A 340 -3.77 -30.14 28.68
CA GLN A 340 -3.38 -31.53 28.95
C GLN A 340 -2.59 -31.69 30.25
N ARG A 341 -1.66 -30.79 30.54
CA ARG A 341 -0.86 -30.81 31.78
C ARG A 341 -1.76 -30.72 33.00
N ARG A 342 -2.77 -29.86 32.93
CA ARG A 342 -3.81 -29.74 33.95
C ARG A 342 -4.59 -31.03 34.16
N LYS A 343 -5.12 -31.65 33.09
CA LYS A 343 -5.86 -32.92 33.20
C LYS A 343 -4.99 -34.08 33.70
N ARG A 344 -3.68 -34.09 33.39
CA ARG A 344 -2.74 -35.16 33.77
C ARG A 344 -2.08 -35.02 35.14
N LEU A 345 -2.14 -33.85 35.79
CA LEU A 345 -1.84 -33.73 37.23
C LEU A 345 -2.73 -34.63 38.11
N ARG A 346 -3.79 -35.24 37.54
CA ARG A 346 -4.69 -36.22 38.17
C ARG A 346 -4.26 -37.70 38.04
N THR A 347 -3.18 -38.04 37.34
CA THR A 347 -2.66 -39.43 37.27
C THR A 347 -1.13 -39.44 37.25
N SER A 348 -0.53 -39.71 38.41
CA SER A 348 0.92 -39.63 38.62
C SER A 348 1.69 -40.88 38.15
N SER A 349 2.97 -40.65 37.87
CA SER A 349 4.12 -41.56 37.97
C SER A 349 4.64 -42.27 36.71
N ALA A 350 3.81 -42.80 35.80
CA ALA A 350 4.34 -43.67 34.73
C ALA A 350 5.09 -42.95 33.57
N LYS A 351 5.01 -41.62 33.43
CA LYS A 351 5.51 -40.89 32.25
C LYS A 351 6.86 -40.18 32.40
N LEU A 352 7.35 -39.98 33.62
CA LEU A 352 8.70 -39.43 33.84
C LEU A 352 9.78 -40.36 33.25
N ALA A 353 9.50 -41.66 33.19
CA ALA A 353 10.34 -42.67 32.54
C ALA A 353 10.40 -42.56 31.00
N LYS A 354 9.37 -42.02 30.33
CA LYS A 354 9.31 -41.89 28.86
C LYS A 354 9.97 -40.62 28.31
N LEU A 355 10.26 -39.63 29.17
CA LEU A 355 11.06 -38.45 28.79
C LEU A 355 12.54 -38.81 28.50
N ARG A 356 13.01 -39.98 28.94
CA ARG A 356 14.38 -40.47 28.70
C ARG A 356 14.62 -41.08 27.31
N THR A 357 13.59 -41.35 26.51
CA THR A 357 13.71 -42.05 25.21
C THR A 357 13.40 -41.15 24.01
N GLN A 358 13.73 -39.86 24.07
CA GLN A 358 13.66 -38.98 22.89
C GLN A 358 15.01 -38.99 22.17
N ARG A 359 14.99 -39.19 20.84
CA ARG A 359 16.22 -39.17 20.04
C ARG A 359 16.79 -37.75 20.02
N ARG A 360 18.02 -37.59 20.50
CA ARG A 360 18.70 -36.29 20.53
C ARG A 360 19.11 -35.88 19.11
N VAL A 361 19.04 -34.59 18.82
CA VAL A 361 19.63 -33.99 17.62
C VAL A 361 21.15 -33.90 17.86
N PRO A 362 21.99 -34.18 16.85
CA PRO A 362 23.43 -34.05 17.00
C PRO A 362 23.86 -32.61 17.36
N CYS A 363 24.82 -32.46 18.28
CA CYS A 363 25.25 -31.13 18.76
C CYS A 363 25.84 -30.24 17.64
N TRP A 364 26.43 -30.83 16.59
CA TRP A 364 26.96 -30.06 15.46
C TRP A 364 25.86 -29.29 14.71
N VAL A 365 24.61 -29.76 14.75
CA VAL A 365 23.46 -29.01 14.20
C VAL A 365 23.24 -27.71 14.98
N GLY A 366 23.47 -27.70 16.29
CA GLY A 366 23.43 -26.48 17.10
C GLY A 366 24.48 -25.46 16.66
N ALA A 367 25.68 -25.92 16.27
CA ALA A 367 26.72 -25.04 15.73
C ALA A 367 26.30 -24.40 14.39
N LEU A 368 25.51 -25.08 13.56
CA LEU A 368 24.95 -24.48 12.34
C LEU A 368 24.00 -23.32 12.63
N PHE A 369 23.17 -23.42 13.67
CA PHE A 369 22.30 -22.32 14.08
C PHE A 369 23.08 -21.12 14.63
N VAL A 370 24.17 -21.36 15.37
CA VAL A 370 25.09 -20.28 15.78
C VAL A 370 25.73 -19.62 14.56
N ALA A 371 26.20 -20.41 13.59
CA ALA A 371 26.77 -19.90 12.36
C ALA A 371 25.75 -19.09 11.54
N ALA A 372 24.50 -19.56 11.44
CA ALA A 372 23.41 -18.85 10.78
C ALA A 372 23.11 -17.50 11.45
N SER A 373 23.10 -17.44 12.79
CA SER A 373 22.92 -16.19 13.55
C SER A 373 23.99 -15.15 13.21
N VAL A 374 25.27 -15.56 13.24
CA VAL A 374 26.39 -14.69 12.87
C VAL A 374 26.31 -14.27 11.40
N PHE A 375 25.99 -15.22 10.52
CA PHE A 375 25.87 -14.96 9.09
C PHE A 375 24.81 -13.90 8.79
N VAL A 376 23.62 -14.00 9.37
CA VAL A 376 22.51 -13.05 9.15
C VAL A 376 22.90 -11.64 9.62
N LEU A 377 23.57 -11.51 10.77
CA LEU A 377 24.08 -10.22 11.26
C LEU A 377 25.14 -9.62 10.33
N VAL A 378 26.11 -10.42 9.89
CA VAL A 378 27.18 -9.97 8.98
C VAL A 378 26.61 -9.61 7.61
N TYR A 379 25.70 -10.43 7.08
CA TYR A 379 25.03 -10.22 5.81
C TYR A 379 24.27 -8.90 5.80
N THR A 380 23.38 -8.67 6.77
CA THR A 380 22.64 -7.40 6.86
C THR A 380 23.59 -6.20 7.00
N ASN A 381 24.60 -6.30 7.86
CA ASN A 381 25.54 -5.21 8.04
C ASN A 381 26.36 -4.92 6.77
N LYS A 382 26.71 -5.96 6.00
CA LYS A 382 27.38 -5.80 4.71
C LYS A 382 26.48 -5.20 3.66
N CYS A 383 25.25 -5.68 3.51
CA CYS A 383 24.28 -5.10 2.58
C CYS A 383 24.07 -3.61 2.84
N ILE A 384 23.82 -3.23 4.10
CA ILE A 384 23.57 -1.84 4.49
C ILE A 384 24.83 -0.98 4.28
N SER A 385 25.97 -1.40 4.81
CA SER A 385 27.20 -0.59 4.77
C SER A 385 27.74 -0.36 3.37
N GLU A 386 27.70 -1.37 2.48
CA GLU A 386 28.22 -1.20 1.11
C GLU A 386 27.25 -0.36 0.27
N SER A 387 25.94 -0.59 0.37
CA SER A 387 24.94 0.19 -0.39
C SER A 387 24.90 1.66 0.04
N GLN A 388 25.03 1.95 1.35
CA GLN A 388 25.11 3.32 1.85
C GLN A 388 26.32 4.07 1.28
N LYS A 389 27.49 3.41 1.20
CA LYS A 389 28.69 4.03 0.61
C LYS A 389 28.51 4.30 -0.89
N ALA A 390 27.90 3.37 -1.62
CA ALA A 390 27.63 3.55 -3.04
C ALA A 390 26.68 4.74 -3.31
N CYS A 391 25.70 4.95 -2.44
CA CYS A 391 24.70 6.00 -2.58
C CYS A 391 25.04 7.33 -1.86
N GLU A 392 26.12 7.40 -1.08
CA GLU A 392 26.49 8.60 -0.30
C GLU A 392 26.75 9.83 -1.18
N LEU A 393 27.20 9.63 -2.43
CA LEU A 393 27.39 10.70 -3.41
C LEU A 393 26.08 11.33 -3.90
N TYR A 394 24.93 10.67 -3.71
CA TYR A 394 23.65 11.06 -4.28
C TYR A 394 22.59 11.27 -3.19
N PRO A 395 22.62 12.40 -2.45
CA PRO A 395 21.65 12.68 -1.38
C PRO A 395 20.19 12.73 -1.86
N GLN A 396 19.97 13.02 -3.15
CA GLN A 396 18.69 12.99 -3.84
C GLN A 396 18.12 11.56 -4.03
N CYS A 397 18.94 10.53 -3.87
CA CYS A 397 18.46 9.14 -3.78
C CYS A 397 17.95 8.87 -2.36
N VAL A 398 16.68 9.13 -2.12
CA VAL A 398 16.09 9.12 -0.77
C VAL A 398 15.75 7.73 -0.26
N ALA A 399 15.67 6.75 -1.16
CA ALA A 399 15.53 5.34 -0.83
C ALA A 399 16.31 4.49 -1.84
N PHE A 400 16.97 3.46 -1.36
CA PHE A 400 17.79 2.54 -2.16
C PHE A 400 17.75 1.14 -1.55
N ALA A 401 17.94 0.12 -2.40
CA ALA A 401 17.98 -1.27 -1.96
C ALA A 401 19.29 -1.57 -1.22
N TYR A 402 19.25 -2.41 -0.19
CA TYR A 402 20.48 -2.86 0.50
C TYR A 402 20.97 -4.18 -0.07
N ARG A 403 22.00 -4.12 -0.91
CA ARG A 403 22.63 -5.28 -1.55
C ARG A 403 24.08 -5.45 -1.10
N TRP A 404 24.50 -6.70 -1.03
CA TRP A 404 25.92 -7.06 -0.91
C TRP A 404 26.44 -7.50 -2.28
N ASP A 405 26.51 -6.54 -3.21
CA ASP A 405 27.10 -6.73 -4.55
C ASP A 405 28.47 -6.03 -4.63
N ARG A 406 29.32 -6.48 -5.56
CA ARG A 406 30.61 -5.85 -5.89
C ARG A 406 30.49 -4.78 -6.97
N GLN A 407 29.29 -4.51 -7.46
CA GLN A 407 29.05 -3.44 -8.42
C GLN A 407 29.00 -2.12 -7.64
N ASP A 408 29.93 -1.20 -7.92
CA ASP A 408 30.02 0.14 -7.32
C ASP A 408 28.92 1.09 -7.87
N VAL A 409 27.70 0.58 -8.04
CA VAL A 409 26.54 1.32 -8.55
C VAL A 409 25.52 1.46 -7.42
N CYS A 410 24.99 2.66 -7.22
CA CYS A 410 23.93 2.90 -6.23
C CYS A 410 22.61 2.25 -6.70
N PRO A 411 22.05 1.27 -5.98
CA PRO A 411 20.77 0.63 -6.34
C PRO A 411 19.58 1.51 -5.90
N CYS A 412 19.44 2.67 -6.54
CA CYS A 412 18.46 3.69 -6.15
C CYS A 412 17.03 3.27 -6.50
N LEU A 413 16.13 3.34 -5.51
CA LEU A 413 14.70 3.03 -5.67
C LEU A 413 13.89 4.30 -5.89
N ALA A 414 14.23 5.39 -5.19
CA ALA A 414 13.52 6.66 -5.28
C ALA A 414 14.49 7.84 -5.43
N LEU A 415 14.45 8.48 -6.58
CA LEU A 415 15.14 9.73 -6.86
C LEU A 415 14.17 10.91 -6.72
N VAL A 416 14.39 11.73 -5.70
CA VAL A 416 13.54 12.89 -5.39
C VAL A 416 14.44 14.13 -5.30
N ASP A 417 14.43 14.94 -6.36
CA ASP A 417 15.12 16.24 -6.41
C ASP A 417 14.10 17.35 -6.74
N VAL A 418 13.55 17.93 -5.67
CA VAL A 418 12.42 18.86 -5.74
C VAL A 418 12.82 20.18 -5.09
N ASP A 419 12.99 21.23 -5.89
CA ASP A 419 12.98 22.59 -5.39
C ASP A 419 11.60 23.20 -5.60
N ARG A 420 10.89 23.48 -4.52
CA ARG A 420 9.51 24.00 -4.54
C ARG A 420 9.43 25.52 -4.69
N ALA A 421 10.51 26.24 -4.41
CA ALA A 421 10.49 27.70 -4.32
C ALA A 421 11.84 28.32 -4.71
N PRO A 422 12.19 28.28 -6.00
CA PRO A 422 13.35 29.02 -6.51
C PRO A 422 13.25 30.49 -6.08
N LYS A 423 14.35 31.07 -5.59
CA LYS A 423 14.32 32.37 -4.92
C LYS A 423 14.69 33.52 -5.84
N THR A 424 15.53 33.25 -6.83
CA THR A 424 16.09 34.28 -7.70
C THR A 424 15.77 34.01 -9.16
N TYR A 425 15.76 35.07 -9.98
CA TYR A 425 15.57 34.94 -11.42
C TYR A 425 16.65 34.07 -12.07
N GLU A 426 17.90 34.21 -11.62
CA GLU A 426 19.03 33.47 -12.19
C GLU A 426 18.92 31.96 -11.91
N GLU A 427 18.59 31.58 -10.67
CA GLU A 427 18.31 30.19 -10.28
C GLU A 427 17.13 29.61 -11.06
N TRP A 428 16.07 30.40 -11.28
CA TRP A 428 14.92 29.98 -12.06
C TRP A 428 15.26 29.75 -13.53
N ILE A 429 15.99 30.66 -14.16
CA ILE A 429 16.32 30.57 -15.60
C ILE A 429 17.38 29.50 -15.86
N ASN A 430 18.39 29.41 -14.99
CA ASN A 430 19.52 28.49 -15.09
C ASN A 430 19.52 27.48 -13.92
N PRO A 431 18.52 26.57 -13.84
CA PRO A 431 18.48 25.57 -12.79
C PRO A 431 19.61 24.55 -12.94
N GLN A 432 19.93 23.87 -11.85
CA GLN A 432 20.97 22.83 -11.84
C GLN A 432 20.64 21.69 -12.83
N ASP A 433 21.61 21.32 -13.67
CA ASP A 433 21.49 20.17 -14.56
C ASP A 433 21.70 18.87 -13.79
N VAL A 434 20.73 17.97 -13.91
CA VAL A 434 20.70 16.66 -13.22
C VAL A 434 20.75 15.49 -14.18
N THR A 435 20.98 15.73 -15.48
CA THR A 435 20.99 14.67 -16.50
C THR A 435 22.00 13.58 -16.19
N ASP A 436 23.23 13.96 -15.78
CA ASP A 436 24.28 13.00 -15.40
C ASP A 436 23.91 12.23 -14.12
N THR A 437 23.34 12.90 -13.12
CA THR A 437 22.86 12.26 -11.89
C THR A 437 21.79 11.21 -12.18
N VAL A 438 20.79 11.55 -13.00
CA VAL A 438 19.71 10.64 -13.37
C VAL A 438 20.27 9.45 -14.15
N ARG A 439 21.21 9.70 -15.08
CA ARG A 439 21.92 8.65 -15.81
C ARG A 439 22.59 7.67 -14.85
N ASP A 440 23.41 8.20 -13.93
CA ASP A 440 24.25 7.37 -13.07
C ASP A 440 23.40 6.54 -12.08
N LEU A 441 22.29 7.08 -11.60
CA LEU A 441 21.33 6.36 -10.74
C LEU A 441 20.45 5.37 -11.52
N ALA A 442 20.16 5.64 -12.80
CA ALA A 442 19.40 4.73 -13.65
C ALA A 442 20.22 3.50 -14.09
N LEU A 443 21.55 3.53 -13.98
CA LEU A 443 22.43 2.42 -14.38
C LEU A 443 22.07 1.09 -13.70
N SER A 444 21.59 1.13 -12.45
CA SER A 444 21.22 -0.04 -11.68
C SER A 444 19.92 -0.69 -12.18
N GLY A 445 19.05 0.08 -12.84
CA GLY A 445 17.72 -0.36 -13.28
C GLY A 445 16.67 -0.46 -12.16
N ASP A 446 17.00 -0.03 -10.94
CA ASP A 446 16.13 -0.24 -9.75
C ASP A 446 15.13 0.90 -9.51
N LEU A 447 15.19 2.02 -10.25
CA LEU A 447 14.33 3.18 -10.01
C LEU A 447 12.84 2.83 -10.14
N GLN A 448 12.10 3.08 -9.07
CA GLN A 448 10.65 2.95 -8.95
C GLN A 448 9.97 4.33 -8.90
N VAL A 449 10.65 5.34 -8.34
CA VAL A 449 10.15 6.71 -8.22
C VAL A 449 11.16 7.69 -8.80
N LEU A 450 10.71 8.50 -9.75
CA LEU A 450 11.47 9.61 -10.32
C LEU A 450 10.66 10.90 -10.18
N GLN A 451 11.09 11.76 -9.27
CA GLN A 451 10.49 13.07 -9.05
C GLN A 451 11.52 14.18 -9.18
N ILE A 452 11.36 15.02 -10.20
CA ILE A 452 12.24 16.15 -10.48
C ILE A 452 11.42 17.42 -10.60
N THR A 453 11.77 18.46 -9.85
CA THR A 453 11.11 19.78 -9.92
C THR A 453 12.16 20.88 -9.88
N ASN A 454 12.11 21.80 -10.84
CA ASN A 454 13.05 22.93 -10.94
C ASN A 454 14.52 22.51 -11.06
N ARG A 455 14.78 21.49 -11.89
CA ARG A 455 16.11 21.05 -12.31
C ARG A 455 16.14 20.86 -13.81
N GLN A 456 17.27 21.11 -14.45
CA GLN A 456 17.39 20.90 -15.88
C GLN A 456 17.62 19.41 -16.20
N MET A 457 16.79 18.86 -17.09
CA MET A 457 16.99 17.55 -17.71
C MET A 457 16.46 17.64 -19.15
N LYS A 458 17.26 18.19 -20.07
CA LYS A 458 16.79 18.47 -21.44
C LYS A 458 16.55 17.20 -22.25
N ILE A 459 17.30 16.15 -21.95
CA ILE A 459 17.29 14.86 -22.64
C ILE A 459 17.03 13.78 -21.59
N TRP A 460 16.27 12.77 -21.98
CA TRP A 460 16.12 11.56 -21.19
C TRP A 460 17.38 10.70 -21.36
N PRO A 461 18.13 10.39 -20.29
CA PRO A 461 19.25 9.46 -20.41
C PRO A 461 18.75 8.08 -20.81
N ASP A 462 19.42 7.44 -21.78
CA ASP A 462 19.01 6.14 -22.34
C ASP A 462 19.01 5.02 -21.27
N GLU A 463 19.82 5.17 -20.24
CA GLU A 463 19.92 4.26 -19.09
C GLU A 463 18.57 4.09 -18.37
N LEU A 464 17.68 5.10 -18.39
CA LEU A 464 16.33 4.99 -17.82
C LEU A 464 15.49 3.90 -18.48
N GLN A 465 15.82 3.48 -19.71
CA GLN A 465 15.16 2.35 -20.34
C GLN A 465 15.30 1.05 -19.52
N ARG A 466 16.32 0.94 -18.66
CA ARG A 466 16.53 -0.22 -17.78
C ARG A 466 15.57 -0.25 -16.61
N CYS A 467 15.00 0.89 -16.22
CA CYS A 467 14.13 1.04 -15.05
C CYS A 467 12.70 0.58 -15.37
N THR A 468 12.53 -0.71 -15.69
CA THR A 468 11.23 -1.29 -16.08
C THR A 468 10.21 -1.31 -14.95
N ASP A 469 10.69 -1.16 -13.71
CA ASP A 469 9.90 -1.16 -12.48
C ASP A 469 9.48 0.24 -12.02
N LEU A 470 9.62 1.27 -12.87
CA LEU A 470 9.18 2.62 -12.56
C LEU A 470 7.64 2.67 -12.38
N GLU A 471 7.20 3.13 -11.21
CA GLU A 471 5.80 3.22 -10.78
C GLU A 471 5.32 4.68 -10.71
N TYR A 472 6.20 5.61 -10.35
CA TYR A 472 5.88 7.02 -10.18
C TYR A 472 6.86 7.92 -10.96
N LEU A 473 6.31 8.71 -11.89
CA LEU A 473 7.09 9.66 -12.68
C LEU A 473 6.45 11.04 -12.61
N SER A 474 7.18 11.99 -12.03
CA SER A 474 6.76 13.39 -11.90
C SER A 474 7.89 14.32 -12.30
N ILE A 475 7.68 15.10 -13.35
CA ILE A 475 8.70 15.99 -13.91
C ILE A 475 8.09 17.37 -14.11
N TYR A 476 8.64 18.34 -13.38
CA TYR A 476 8.18 19.71 -13.35
C TYR A 476 9.31 20.64 -13.74
N TYR A 477 9.07 21.48 -14.74
CA TYR A 477 9.94 22.59 -15.09
C TYR A 477 11.37 22.18 -15.46
N THR A 478 11.52 21.05 -16.16
CA THR A 478 12.84 20.47 -16.44
C THR A 478 13.43 20.80 -17.80
N GLY A 479 12.65 21.43 -18.67
CA GLY A 479 13.07 21.77 -20.03
C GLY A 479 13.24 20.55 -20.95
N VAL A 480 12.58 19.43 -20.64
CA VAL A 480 12.46 18.29 -21.56
C VAL A 480 11.70 18.72 -22.81
N GLU A 481 12.28 18.45 -23.98
CA GLU A 481 11.67 18.81 -25.28
C GLU A 481 11.11 17.61 -26.05
N VAL A 482 11.62 16.40 -25.81
CA VAL A 482 11.23 15.19 -26.54
C VAL A 482 11.05 14.03 -25.57
N ILE A 483 9.93 13.31 -25.69
CA ILE A 483 9.74 12.01 -25.04
C ILE A 483 10.40 10.94 -25.94
N PRO A 484 11.25 10.04 -25.40
CA PRO A 484 12.02 9.09 -26.20
C PRO A 484 11.16 7.93 -26.72
N ASP A 485 11.54 7.33 -27.86
CA ASP A 485 10.82 6.21 -28.47
C ASP A 485 10.69 4.98 -27.56
N TRP A 486 11.61 4.82 -26.61
CA TRP A 486 11.58 3.72 -25.63
C TRP A 486 10.67 3.98 -24.42
N PHE A 487 9.98 5.12 -24.34
CA PHE A 487 9.15 5.49 -23.18
C PHE A 487 8.07 4.45 -22.84
N SER A 488 7.62 3.68 -23.82
CA SER A 488 6.65 2.58 -23.66
C SER A 488 7.16 1.38 -22.83
N VAL A 489 8.44 1.37 -22.42
CA VAL A 489 9.03 0.34 -21.57
C VAL A 489 8.53 0.40 -20.11
N PHE A 490 8.03 1.54 -19.64
CA PHE A 490 7.54 1.71 -18.26
C PHE A 490 6.15 1.07 -18.04
N ARG A 491 6.10 -0.27 -18.06
CA ARG A 491 4.86 -1.07 -17.99
C ARG A 491 4.17 -1.01 -16.62
N LYS A 492 4.95 -0.77 -15.56
CA LYS A 492 4.45 -0.68 -14.18
C LYS A 492 4.07 0.74 -13.76
N LEU A 493 4.19 1.73 -14.64
CA LEU A 493 3.93 3.12 -14.30
C LEU A 493 2.47 3.30 -13.87
N GLU A 494 2.26 3.80 -12.66
CA GLU A 494 0.95 4.01 -12.04
C GLU A 494 0.54 5.49 -12.06
N PHE A 495 1.53 6.39 -12.00
CA PHE A 495 1.37 7.83 -11.97
C PHE A 495 2.34 8.50 -12.96
N LEU A 496 1.77 9.33 -13.84
CA LEU A 496 2.54 10.17 -14.77
C LEU A 496 2.11 11.63 -14.64
N ASP A 497 3.08 12.49 -14.40
CA ASP A 497 2.87 13.93 -14.32
C ASP A 497 4.00 14.68 -15.02
N LEU A 498 3.65 15.37 -16.10
CA LEU A 498 4.57 16.13 -16.92
C LEU A 498 4.13 17.59 -16.98
N GLN A 499 4.91 18.50 -16.39
CA GLN A 499 4.65 19.93 -16.42
C GLN A 499 5.79 20.73 -17.06
N GLY A 500 5.47 21.47 -18.12
CA GLY A 500 6.40 22.35 -18.81
C GLY A 500 6.72 23.64 -18.03
N LYS A 501 7.92 24.19 -18.24
CA LYS A 501 8.41 25.46 -17.67
C LYS A 501 7.88 26.67 -18.44
N PHE A 502 7.38 27.66 -17.71
CA PHE A 502 6.88 28.90 -18.29
C PHE A 502 7.96 29.65 -19.08
N GLY A 503 7.62 30.09 -20.30
CA GLY A 503 8.50 30.86 -21.17
C GLY A 503 9.68 30.09 -21.78
N HIS A 504 9.69 28.76 -21.70
CA HIS A 504 10.72 27.91 -22.31
C HIS A 504 10.09 26.99 -23.37
N THR A 505 10.93 26.44 -24.24
CA THR A 505 10.55 25.28 -25.05
C THR A 505 10.31 24.10 -24.11
N ASN A 506 9.15 23.47 -24.30
CA ASN A 506 8.72 22.30 -23.53
C ASN A 506 8.57 21.13 -24.51
N ILE A 507 7.91 20.05 -24.07
CA ILE A 507 7.69 18.87 -24.91
C ILE A 507 7.01 19.28 -26.23
N LEU A 508 7.71 19.03 -27.34
CA LEU A 508 7.28 19.34 -28.70
C LEU A 508 6.62 18.13 -29.37
N SER A 509 7.07 16.92 -29.03
CA SER A 509 6.60 15.68 -29.64
C SER A 509 6.64 14.52 -28.65
N MET A 510 5.68 13.60 -28.83
CA MET A 510 5.63 12.31 -28.16
C MET A 510 5.48 11.19 -29.19
N PRO A 511 6.20 10.07 -29.06
CA PRO A 511 6.03 8.88 -29.89
C PRO A 511 4.59 8.37 -29.84
N SER A 512 4.04 7.94 -30.97
CA SER A 512 2.61 7.53 -31.07
C SER A 512 2.24 6.34 -30.19
N ASP A 513 3.22 5.51 -29.84
CA ASP A 513 3.11 4.30 -29.03
C ASP A 513 3.52 4.50 -27.56
N SER A 514 3.77 5.74 -27.12
CA SER A 514 4.21 6.07 -25.76
C SER A 514 3.40 5.38 -24.66
N PHE A 515 2.08 5.22 -24.85
CA PHE A 515 1.16 4.64 -23.87
C PHE A 515 0.74 3.19 -24.15
N SER A 516 1.25 2.58 -25.23
CA SER A 516 0.80 1.26 -25.74
C SER A 516 0.84 0.12 -24.74
N ASN A 517 1.79 0.15 -23.79
CA ASN A 517 2.00 -0.91 -22.79
C ASN A 517 1.84 -0.42 -21.33
N MET A 518 1.16 0.72 -21.12
CA MET A 518 1.01 1.33 -19.78
C MET A 518 -0.29 0.90 -19.09
N GLY A 519 -0.48 -0.42 -18.99
CA GLY A 519 -1.69 -1.03 -18.41
C GLY A 519 -1.90 -0.70 -16.94
N SER A 520 -0.85 -0.38 -16.18
CA SER A 520 -0.94 -0.02 -14.76
C SER A 520 -1.28 1.47 -14.52
N LEU A 521 -1.26 2.31 -15.55
CA LEU A 521 -1.36 3.76 -15.36
C LEU A 521 -2.77 4.15 -14.90
N THR A 522 -2.88 4.83 -13.76
CA THR A 522 -4.17 5.22 -13.16
C THR A 522 -4.42 6.72 -13.17
N PHE A 523 -3.34 7.51 -13.19
CA PHE A 523 -3.39 8.96 -13.21
C PHE A 523 -2.42 9.53 -14.24
N ILE A 524 -2.91 10.46 -15.05
CA ILE A 524 -2.11 11.27 -15.96
C ILE A 524 -2.41 12.74 -15.72
N HIS A 525 -1.36 13.54 -15.50
CA HIS A 525 -1.41 14.99 -15.63
C HIS A 525 -0.43 15.48 -16.70
N LEU A 526 -0.93 16.27 -17.64
CA LEU A 526 -0.13 16.94 -18.66
C LEU A 526 -0.39 18.45 -18.56
N GLY A 527 0.61 19.19 -18.11
CA GLY A 527 0.52 20.61 -17.83
C GLY A 527 1.47 21.45 -18.67
N TYR A 528 1.00 22.57 -19.21
CA TYR A 528 1.82 23.57 -19.89
C TYR A 528 2.70 23.02 -21.04
N LEU A 529 2.13 22.13 -21.86
CA LEU A 529 2.78 21.62 -23.08
C LEU A 529 2.29 22.40 -24.30
N GLN A 530 2.57 23.70 -24.31
CA GLN A 530 1.91 24.68 -25.21
C GLN A 530 2.05 24.36 -26.69
N GLN A 531 3.17 23.75 -27.09
CA GLN A 531 3.53 23.49 -28.48
C GLN A 531 3.20 22.06 -28.92
N LEU A 532 2.75 21.19 -28.02
CA LEU A 532 2.43 19.80 -28.32
C LEU A 532 1.13 19.75 -29.15
N PRO A 533 1.17 19.36 -30.44
CA PRO A 533 -0.01 19.48 -31.31
C PRO A 533 -1.00 18.33 -31.11
N GLN A 534 -0.51 17.16 -30.70
CA GLN A 534 -1.28 15.93 -30.57
C GLN A 534 -0.73 15.08 -29.42
N LEU A 535 -1.63 14.33 -28.79
CA LEU A 535 -1.27 13.30 -27.80
C LEU A 535 -1.15 11.93 -28.48
N PRO A 536 -0.33 11.02 -27.94
CA PRO A 536 -0.26 9.64 -28.42
C PRO A 536 -1.57 8.89 -28.16
N SER A 537 -1.73 7.73 -28.81
CA SER A 537 -2.95 6.93 -28.64
C SER A 537 -3.11 6.48 -27.19
N PHE A 538 -4.35 6.50 -26.67
CA PHE A 538 -4.68 5.96 -25.35
C PHE A 538 -4.86 4.44 -25.33
N GLN A 539 -4.61 3.77 -26.46
CA GLN A 539 -4.51 2.31 -26.51
C GLN A 539 -3.45 1.83 -25.50
N GLY A 540 -3.82 0.91 -24.61
CA GLY A 540 -2.97 0.43 -23.52
C GLY A 540 -3.33 0.96 -22.12
N LEU A 541 -4.09 2.05 -22.02
CA LEU A 541 -4.42 2.73 -20.75
C LEU A 541 -5.69 2.19 -20.07
N TYR A 542 -5.82 0.86 -19.96
CA TYR A 542 -7.06 0.19 -19.52
C TYR A 542 -7.44 0.46 -18.05
N ASN A 543 -6.49 0.84 -17.20
CA ASN A 543 -6.71 1.13 -15.78
C ASN A 543 -6.75 2.62 -15.45
N LEU A 544 -6.72 3.52 -16.45
CA LEU A 544 -6.72 4.95 -16.21
C LEU A 544 -8.04 5.37 -15.53
N LYS A 545 -7.94 6.03 -14.38
CA LYS A 545 -9.08 6.50 -13.58
C LYS A 545 -9.27 8.01 -13.67
N SER A 546 -8.17 8.74 -13.73
CA SER A 546 -8.18 10.20 -13.74
C SER A 546 -7.20 10.76 -14.76
N MET A 547 -7.67 11.70 -15.56
CA MET A 547 -6.86 12.42 -16.53
C MET A 547 -7.07 13.92 -16.37
N SER A 548 -5.98 14.68 -16.29
CA SER A 548 -6.01 16.13 -16.22
C SER A 548 -5.05 16.71 -17.26
N ILE A 549 -5.56 17.51 -18.18
CA ILE A 549 -4.79 18.14 -19.25
C ILE A 549 -5.02 19.64 -19.16
N ALA A 550 -3.95 20.40 -18.91
CA ALA A 550 -4.02 21.83 -18.67
C ALA A 550 -3.00 22.61 -19.51
N LEU A 551 -3.43 23.75 -20.09
CA LEU A 551 -2.55 24.71 -20.78
C LEU A 551 -1.84 24.12 -22.02
N LEU A 552 -2.50 23.20 -22.74
CA LEU A 552 -2.06 22.67 -24.03
C LEU A 552 -2.71 23.46 -25.16
N TYR A 553 -2.12 24.61 -25.51
CA TYR A 553 -2.72 25.56 -26.45
C TYR A 553 -2.71 25.11 -27.92
N ALA A 554 -1.78 24.25 -28.33
CA ALA A 554 -1.71 23.72 -29.69
C ALA A 554 -2.57 22.45 -29.92
N LEU A 555 -3.10 21.86 -28.85
CA LEU A 555 -3.85 20.60 -28.94
C LEU A 555 -5.23 20.82 -29.59
N THR A 556 -5.44 20.24 -30.78
CA THR A 556 -6.68 20.44 -31.55
C THR A 556 -7.76 19.39 -31.29
N THR A 557 -7.34 18.17 -30.97
CA THR A 557 -8.20 16.98 -30.81
C THR A 557 -7.59 16.04 -29.78
N LEU A 558 -8.43 15.33 -29.03
CA LEU A 558 -8.00 14.24 -28.16
C LEU A 558 -8.00 12.90 -28.92
N PRO A 559 -7.11 11.95 -28.55
CA PRO A 559 -7.20 10.56 -28.99
C PRO A 559 -8.51 9.90 -28.55
N ASP A 560 -8.85 8.78 -29.16
CA ASP A 560 -10.04 8.01 -28.81
C ASP A 560 -10.06 7.56 -27.35
N LEU A 561 -11.22 7.68 -26.70
CA LEU A 561 -11.44 7.39 -25.29
C LEU A 561 -11.99 5.98 -25.06
N GLU A 562 -12.39 5.24 -26.11
CA GLU A 562 -12.90 3.85 -26.01
C GLU A 562 -12.00 2.94 -25.14
N PRO A 563 -10.66 2.97 -25.22
CA PRO A 563 -9.81 2.12 -24.40
C PRO A 563 -9.86 2.41 -22.89
N LEU A 564 -10.31 3.61 -22.50
CA LEU A 564 -10.29 4.12 -21.12
C LEU A 564 -11.51 3.65 -20.31
N VAL A 565 -11.69 2.33 -20.22
CA VAL A 565 -12.91 1.72 -19.65
C VAL A 565 -13.13 2.01 -18.17
N LYS A 566 -12.07 2.34 -17.40
CA LYS A 566 -12.15 2.68 -15.97
C LYS A 566 -12.09 4.18 -15.68
N LEU A 567 -12.13 5.04 -16.70
CA LEU A 567 -12.02 6.49 -16.52
C LEU A 567 -13.21 7.00 -15.70
N GLN A 568 -12.92 7.72 -14.62
CA GLN A 568 -13.90 8.31 -13.70
C GLN A 568 -13.90 9.83 -13.76
N ARG A 569 -12.74 10.43 -14.05
CA ARG A 569 -12.54 11.88 -14.06
C ARG A 569 -11.72 12.32 -15.26
N MET A 570 -12.21 13.34 -15.95
CA MET A 570 -11.50 14.04 -17.02
C MET A 570 -11.59 15.54 -16.80
N GLU A 571 -10.44 16.20 -16.67
CA GLU A 571 -10.32 17.65 -16.52
C GLU A 571 -9.51 18.23 -17.68
N LEU A 572 -10.13 19.15 -18.42
CA LEU A 572 -9.54 19.78 -19.59
C LEU A 572 -9.58 21.30 -19.40
N VAL A 573 -8.43 21.91 -19.14
CA VAL A 573 -8.35 23.32 -18.73
C VAL A 573 -7.46 24.13 -19.66
N ALA A 574 -7.95 25.26 -20.15
CA ALA A 574 -7.23 26.18 -21.02
C ALA A 574 -6.65 25.49 -22.28
N LEU A 575 -7.52 24.78 -23.01
CA LEU A 575 -7.22 24.09 -24.26
C LEU A 575 -7.75 24.91 -25.44
N ASN A 576 -7.14 26.07 -25.66
CA ASN A 576 -7.69 27.11 -26.53
C ASN A 576 -7.94 26.66 -27.98
N SER A 577 -7.21 25.65 -28.49
CA SER A 577 -7.40 25.12 -29.85
C SER A 577 -8.23 23.84 -29.90
N LEU A 578 -8.69 23.30 -28.77
CA LEU A 578 -9.44 22.05 -28.75
C LEU A 578 -10.84 22.27 -29.30
N ARG A 579 -11.11 21.68 -30.48
CA ARG A 579 -12.36 21.92 -31.23
C ARG A 579 -13.46 20.92 -30.95
N ARG A 580 -13.11 19.69 -30.58
CA ARG A 580 -14.05 18.57 -30.40
C ARG A 580 -13.59 17.66 -29.27
N LEU A 581 -14.54 16.98 -28.63
CA LEU A 581 -14.29 15.83 -27.79
C LEU A 581 -14.61 14.53 -28.55
N PRO A 582 -13.87 13.44 -28.30
CA PRO A 582 -14.24 12.09 -28.73
C PRO A 582 -15.57 11.65 -28.09
N GLU A 583 -16.12 10.54 -28.59
CA GLU A 583 -17.29 9.91 -28.00
C GLU A 583 -16.99 9.40 -26.58
N VAL A 584 -17.94 9.57 -25.66
CA VAL A 584 -17.83 9.14 -24.26
C VAL A 584 -18.84 8.04 -23.91
N ALA A 585 -19.66 7.61 -24.86
CA ALA A 585 -20.72 6.61 -24.67
C ALA A 585 -20.19 5.28 -24.08
N SER A 586 -18.99 4.86 -24.48
CA SER A 586 -18.30 3.66 -23.98
C SER A 586 -17.74 3.81 -22.56
N ASN A 587 -17.56 5.03 -22.06
CA ASN A 587 -16.92 5.30 -20.77
C ASN A 587 -17.95 5.38 -19.63
N HIS A 588 -18.62 4.25 -19.34
CA HIS A 588 -19.73 4.18 -18.37
C HIS A 588 -19.38 4.57 -16.93
N HIS A 589 -18.09 4.60 -16.57
CA HIS A 589 -17.61 4.99 -15.25
C HIS A 589 -17.29 6.49 -15.13
N LEU A 590 -17.30 7.23 -16.24
CA LEU A 590 -16.97 8.66 -16.25
C LEU A 590 -18.07 9.42 -15.52
N ALA A 591 -17.74 9.96 -14.35
CA ALA A 591 -18.69 10.68 -13.50
C ALA A 591 -18.43 12.19 -13.50
N HIS A 592 -17.17 12.59 -13.69
CA HIS A 592 -16.73 13.98 -13.61
C HIS A 592 -16.03 14.39 -14.90
N LEU A 593 -16.64 15.31 -15.63
CA LEU A 593 -16.05 15.98 -16.78
C LEU A 593 -16.03 17.50 -16.53
N VAL A 594 -14.83 18.07 -16.55
CA VAL A 594 -14.61 19.51 -16.50
C VAL A 594 -13.97 19.93 -17.81
N VAL A 595 -14.58 20.93 -18.46
CA VAL A 595 -13.95 21.60 -19.61
C VAL A 595 -14.03 23.09 -19.37
N TRP A 596 -12.88 23.70 -19.15
CA TRP A 596 -12.76 25.13 -18.92
C TRP A 596 -11.88 25.73 -20.00
N GLN A 597 -12.41 26.75 -20.70
CA GLN A 597 -11.69 27.52 -21.70
C GLN A 597 -11.14 26.68 -22.87
N ALA A 598 -12.05 26.25 -23.76
CA ALA A 598 -11.73 25.54 -24.99
C ALA A 598 -12.59 26.04 -26.16
N GLN A 599 -12.10 25.92 -27.41
CA GLN A 599 -12.85 26.31 -28.61
C GLN A 599 -14.18 25.54 -28.75
N LEU A 600 -14.23 24.28 -28.30
CA LEU A 600 -15.45 23.47 -28.29
C LEU A 600 -16.63 24.10 -27.52
N CYS A 601 -16.34 24.98 -26.57
CA CYS A 601 -17.35 25.67 -25.77
C CYS A 601 -18.10 26.75 -26.55
N CYS A 602 -17.62 27.17 -27.72
CA CYS A 602 -18.18 28.30 -28.46
C CYS A 602 -18.20 28.09 -29.98
N ASN A 603 -17.70 26.97 -30.50
CA ASN A 603 -17.58 26.73 -31.95
C ASN A 603 -18.75 25.93 -32.57
N GLY A 604 -19.86 25.70 -31.85
CA GLY A 604 -20.99 24.90 -32.34
C GLY A 604 -21.00 23.43 -31.92
N PHE A 605 -19.90 22.88 -31.38
CA PHE A 605 -19.81 21.44 -31.02
C PHE A 605 -20.89 20.99 -30.04
N LEU A 606 -21.21 21.81 -29.04
CA LEU A 606 -22.26 21.56 -28.05
C LEU A 606 -23.65 22.06 -28.51
N GLY A 607 -23.83 22.33 -29.80
CA GLY A 607 -25.10 22.77 -30.40
C GLY A 607 -25.32 24.29 -30.41
N TYR A 608 -24.41 25.09 -29.85
CA TYR A 608 -24.45 26.55 -29.92
C TYR A 608 -23.09 27.11 -30.35
N CYS A 609 -23.13 28.13 -31.21
CA CYS A 609 -21.93 28.82 -31.67
C CYS A 609 -21.95 30.29 -31.21
N ASP A 610 -20.91 30.70 -30.50
CA ASP A 610 -20.74 32.04 -29.96
C ASP A 610 -19.34 32.57 -30.33
N VAL A 611 -19.24 33.19 -31.50
CA VAL A 611 -17.99 33.80 -32.00
C VAL A 611 -17.57 35.04 -31.21
N SER A 612 -18.43 35.55 -30.31
CA SER A 612 -18.09 36.66 -29.40
C SER A 612 -17.31 36.19 -28.16
N HIS A 613 -17.33 34.89 -27.87
CA HIS A 613 -16.59 34.31 -26.77
C HIS A 613 -15.06 34.49 -26.96
N PRO A 614 -14.29 34.93 -25.94
CA PRO A 614 -12.87 35.27 -26.10
C PRO A 614 -11.99 34.16 -26.72
N VAL A 615 -12.31 32.89 -26.45
CA VAL A 615 -11.58 31.73 -26.99
C VAL A 615 -11.89 31.46 -28.47
N CYS A 616 -13.09 31.84 -28.92
CA CYS A 616 -13.51 31.75 -30.32
C CYS A 616 -13.36 33.08 -31.08
N ALA A 617 -12.76 34.10 -30.45
CA ALA A 617 -12.52 35.39 -31.08
C ALA A 617 -11.63 35.19 -32.33
N GLY A 618 -12.21 35.42 -33.51
CA GLY A 618 -11.55 35.20 -34.80
C GLY A 618 -12.13 34.05 -35.62
N LEU A 619 -13.00 33.19 -35.07
CA LEU A 619 -13.84 32.31 -35.88
C LEU A 619 -14.93 33.11 -36.58
N SER A 620 -15.15 32.81 -37.86
CA SER A 620 -16.33 33.26 -38.60
C SER A 620 -17.53 32.37 -38.30
N THR A 621 -18.76 32.91 -38.40
CA THR A 621 -19.99 32.13 -38.20
C THR A 621 -20.13 30.94 -39.15
N ASN A 622 -19.40 30.95 -40.27
CA ASN A 622 -19.40 29.88 -41.27
C ASN A 622 -18.44 28.73 -40.91
N GLU A 623 -17.54 28.94 -39.94
CA GLU A 623 -16.61 27.92 -39.43
C GLU A 623 -17.17 27.17 -38.21
N CYS A 624 -18.39 27.51 -37.77
CA CYS A 624 -19.09 26.78 -36.72
C CYS A 624 -19.37 25.34 -37.14
N ILE A 625 -19.18 24.40 -36.22
CA ILE A 625 -19.50 22.99 -36.41
C ILE A 625 -21.02 22.84 -36.52
N SER A 626 -21.45 22.11 -37.54
CA SER A 626 -22.87 21.81 -37.77
C SER A 626 -23.38 20.81 -36.73
N VAL A 627 -24.69 20.86 -36.42
CA VAL A 627 -25.30 19.93 -35.45
C VAL A 627 -25.15 18.45 -35.89
N SER A 628 -25.06 18.18 -37.20
CA SER A 628 -24.83 16.83 -37.74
C SER A 628 -23.41 16.30 -37.53
N ASP A 629 -22.44 17.18 -37.32
CA ASP A 629 -21.04 16.84 -37.04
C ASP A 629 -20.71 16.90 -35.54
N GLY A 630 -21.75 17.01 -34.70
CA GLY A 630 -21.68 17.00 -33.24
C GLY A 630 -21.56 15.59 -32.67
N PRO A 631 -21.46 15.46 -31.34
CA PRO A 631 -21.34 14.16 -30.67
C PRO A 631 -22.64 13.36 -30.77
N SER A 632 -22.55 12.03 -30.55
CA SER A 632 -23.72 11.15 -30.48
C SER A 632 -24.75 11.59 -29.44
N ILE A 633 -26.00 11.15 -29.58
CA ILE A 633 -27.10 11.51 -28.66
C ILE A 633 -26.75 11.11 -27.21
N GLU A 634 -26.12 9.95 -27.00
CA GLU A 634 -25.72 9.47 -25.67
C GLU A 634 -24.66 10.40 -25.05
N SER A 635 -23.63 10.75 -25.82
CA SER A 635 -22.59 11.70 -25.39
C SER A 635 -23.17 13.10 -25.14
N GLN A 636 -24.12 13.57 -25.94
CA GLN A 636 -24.81 14.86 -25.72
C GLN A 636 -25.57 14.89 -24.39
N VAL A 637 -26.30 13.82 -24.06
CA VAL A 637 -27.02 13.70 -22.78
C VAL A 637 -26.04 13.72 -21.61
N PHE A 638 -24.93 13.00 -21.74
CA PHE A 638 -23.87 13.04 -20.73
C PHE A 638 -23.30 14.45 -20.57
N PHE A 639 -22.88 15.11 -21.65
CA PHE A 639 -22.33 16.47 -21.60
C PHE A 639 -23.29 17.47 -20.97
N ALA A 640 -24.59 17.40 -21.27
CA ALA A 640 -25.61 18.27 -20.67
C ALA A 640 -25.80 18.02 -19.16
N SER A 641 -25.43 16.84 -18.65
CA SER A 641 -25.50 16.52 -17.21
C SER A 641 -24.33 17.07 -16.40
N GLN A 642 -23.26 17.55 -17.05
CA GLN A 642 -22.02 17.95 -16.40
C GLN A 642 -22.04 19.46 -16.09
N PRO A 643 -22.08 19.88 -14.82
CA PRO A 643 -22.25 21.29 -14.46
C PRO A 643 -21.02 22.15 -14.75
N ALA A 644 -19.83 21.55 -14.73
CA ALA A 644 -18.55 22.22 -14.97
C ALA A 644 -18.06 22.10 -16.42
N LEU A 645 -18.94 21.71 -17.35
CA LEU A 645 -18.65 21.68 -18.77
C LEU A 645 -18.94 23.06 -19.38
N CYS A 646 -17.90 23.81 -19.72
CA CYS A 646 -18.00 25.13 -20.33
C CYS A 646 -18.87 26.10 -19.51
N ASP A 647 -18.68 26.14 -18.18
CA ASP A 647 -19.47 27.01 -17.31
C ASP A 647 -19.13 28.49 -17.62
N LYS A 648 -20.18 29.27 -17.88
CA LYS A 648 -20.07 30.69 -18.26
C LYS A 648 -19.64 31.58 -17.09
N ASN A 649 -19.77 31.09 -15.85
CA ASN A 649 -19.35 31.82 -14.65
C ASN A 649 -17.88 31.61 -14.30
N GLU A 650 -17.17 30.74 -15.03
CA GLU A 650 -15.76 30.50 -14.80
C GLU A 650 -14.92 31.71 -15.22
N PRO A 651 -13.91 32.10 -14.42
CA PRO A 651 -13.04 33.21 -14.78
C PRO A 651 -12.26 32.89 -16.06
N PHE A 652 -11.98 33.90 -16.89
CA PHE A 652 -11.10 33.68 -18.04
C PHE A 652 -9.65 33.52 -17.55
N ILE A 653 -8.99 32.42 -17.92
CA ILE A 653 -7.57 32.18 -17.65
C ILE A 653 -6.74 32.87 -18.74
N PRO A 654 -6.04 33.97 -18.44
CA PRO A 654 -5.15 34.58 -19.41
C PRO A 654 -4.03 33.60 -19.80
N ASN A 655 -3.50 33.75 -21.01
CA ASN A 655 -2.34 32.97 -21.43
C ASN A 655 -1.23 33.11 -20.39
N ALA A 656 -0.74 31.99 -19.89
CA ALA A 656 0.20 32.03 -18.79
C ALA A 656 1.56 32.56 -19.29
N LEU A 657 1.95 33.71 -18.74
CA LEU A 657 3.19 34.40 -19.03
C LEU A 657 4.26 33.98 -18.00
N PRO A 658 5.54 33.85 -18.41
CA PRO A 658 6.60 33.60 -17.46
C PRO A 658 6.75 34.77 -16.48
N PRO A 659 7.07 34.51 -15.20
CA PRO A 659 7.36 35.57 -14.24
C PRO A 659 8.56 36.39 -14.71
N LEU A 660 8.41 37.71 -14.69
CA LEU A 660 9.45 38.63 -15.14
C LEU A 660 10.48 38.85 -14.05
N LYS A 661 11.73 39.13 -14.46
CA LYS A 661 12.83 39.44 -13.54
C LYS A 661 12.45 40.54 -12.53
N ALA A 662 11.79 41.61 -12.97
CA ALA A 662 11.37 42.69 -12.09
C ALA A 662 10.35 42.25 -11.02
N GLN A 663 9.45 41.31 -11.34
CA GLN A 663 8.47 40.78 -10.38
C GLN A 663 9.14 39.87 -9.34
N ILE A 664 10.23 39.19 -9.71
CA ILE A 664 11.00 38.29 -8.83
C ILE A 664 11.94 39.11 -7.93
N ASP A 665 12.67 40.07 -8.51
CA ASP A 665 13.66 40.89 -7.81
C ASP A 665 13.01 41.71 -6.68
N VAL A 666 11.78 42.20 -6.87
CA VAL A 666 11.02 42.91 -5.83
C VAL A 666 10.74 42.02 -4.61
N CYS A 667 10.57 40.72 -4.81
CA CYS A 667 10.34 39.78 -3.71
C CYS A 667 11.62 39.42 -2.97
N GLY A 668 12.79 39.50 -3.62
CA GLY A 668 14.07 39.20 -3.00
C GLY A 668 14.13 37.80 -2.36
N GLY A 669 13.41 36.83 -2.92
CA GLY A 669 13.35 35.45 -2.41
C GLY A 669 12.57 35.25 -1.10
N VAL A 670 11.79 36.24 -0.66
CA VAL A 670 11.00 36.18 0.58
C VAL A 670 9.53 35.95 0.26
N LEU A 671 8.96 34.86 0.80
CA LEU A 671 7.52 34.55 0.68
C LEU A 671 6.68 35.53 1.51
N TYR A 672 5.45 35.75 1.05
CA TYR A 672 4.40 36.54 1.71
C TYR A 672 4.71 38.03 1.94
N ARG A 673 5.88 38.49 1.51
CA ARG A 673 6.25 39.91 1.46
C ARG A 673 5.24 40.70 0.63
N GLN A 674 4.91 41.89 1.12
CA GLN A 674 4.12 42.87 0.39
C GLN A 674 4.90 43.38 -0.83
N CYS A 675 4.29 43.35 -2.02
CA CYS A 675 4.94 43.83 -3.24
C CYS A 675 4.00 44.70 -4.09
N ARG A 676 4.57 45.45 -5.03
CA ARG A 676 3.82 46.13 -6.09
C ARG A 676 4.37 45.66 -7.42
N ASP A 677 3.47 45.20 -8.28
CA ASP A 677 3.86 44.72 -9.60
C ASP A 677 4.34 45.91 -10.45
N PRO A 678 5.61 45.91 -10.89
CA PRO A 678 6.16 47.02 -11.67
C PRO A 678 5.50 47.20 -13.05
N LEU A 679 4.77 46.21 -13.56
CA LEU A 679 4.01 46.35 -14.81
C LEU A 679 2.61 46.96 -14.63
N PHE A 680 2.08 46.94 -13.42
CA PHE A 680 0.73 47.37 -13.12
C PHE A 680 0.71 48.30 -11.92
N GLU A 681 1.40 49.45 -12.03
CA GLU A 681 1.46 50.46 -10.96
C GLU A 681 0.09 50.94 -10.47
N SER A 682 -0.96 50.80 -11.29
CA SER A 682 -2.35 51.16 -10.97
C SER A 682 -3.15 50.06 -10.26
N LYS A 683 -2.58 48.87 -10.04
CA LYS A 683 -3.25 47.70 -9.41
C LYS A 683 -3.02 47.64 -7.90
N PRO A 684 -3.87 46.91 -7.15
CA PRO A 684 -3.71 46.75 -5.71
C PRO A 684 -2.37 46.11 -5.34
N VAL A 685 -2.02 46.26 -4.06
CA VAL A 685 -0.91 45.58 -3.40
C VAL A 685 -0.91 44.09 -3.74
N GLY A 686 0.22 43.58 -4.21
CA GLY A 686 0.44 42.16 -4.45
C GLY A 686 1.17 41.46 -3.30
N ILE A 687 1.29 40.15 -3.44
CA ILE A 687 1.99 39.26 -2.50
C ILE A 687 3.06 38.44 -3.22
N CYS A 688 4.20 38.26 -2.57
CA CYS A 688 5.26 37.38 -3.05
C CYS A 688 4.91 35.91 -2.77
N VAL A 689 4.64 35.12 -3.80
CA VAL A 689 4.25 33.71 -3.67
C VAL A 689 4.86 32.86 -4.80
N ASN A 690 4.94 31.55 -4.58
CA ASN A 690 5.37 30.54 -5.55
C ASN A 690 4.18 29.65 -5.96
N LEU A 691 3.34 30.15 -6.88
CA LEU A 691 2.24 29.35 -7.41
C LEU A 691 2.77 28.19 -8.26
N TYR A 692 2.21 26.99 -8.11
CA TYR A 692 2.59 25.79 -8.88
C TYR A 692 4.08 25.40 -8.80
N PHE A 693 4.77 25.69 -7.69
CA PHE A 693 6.23 25.50 -7.55
C PHE A 693 7.09 26.39 -8.46
N GLN A 694 6.55 27.49 -8.98
CA GLN A 694 7.36 28.47 -9.72
C GLN A 694 8.29 29.26 -8.80
N VAL A 695 9.19 30.04 -9.39
CA VAL A 695 9.99 31.04 -8.67
C VAL A 695 9.10 32.00 -7.87
N ILE A 696 9.59 32.41 -6.69
CA ILE A 696 8.91 33.41 -5.85
C ILE A 696 8.83 34.72 -6.64
N ALA A 697 7.62 35.13 -6.98
CA ALA A 697 7.37 36.33 -7.77
C ALA A 697 6.21 37.13 -7.18
N CYS A 698 6.21 38.44 -7.44
CA CYS A 698 5.14 39.32 -7.03
C CYS A 698 3.88 38.99 -7.83
N ASN A 699 2.82 38.59 -7.12
CA ASN A 699 1.51 38.33 -7.72
C ASN A 699 0.49 39.35 -7.18
N SER A 700 -0.01 40.20 -8.08
CA SER A 700 -1.06 41.20 -7.77
C SER A 700 -2.45 40.79 -8.24
N PHE A 701 -2.61 39.60 -8.82
CA PHE A 701 -3.87 39.13 -9.42
C PHE A 701 -4.58 38.09 -8.56
N ASP A 702 -3.82 37.26 -7.83
CA ASP A 702 -4.36 36.21 -6.98
C ASP A 702 -4.68 36.75 -5.58
N LEU A 703 -5.85 37.37 -5.45
CA LEU A 703 -6.37 37.83 -4.16
C LEU A 703 -6.65 36.66 -3.20
N THR A 704 -6.88 35.45 -3.73
CA THR A 704 -7.12 34.25 -2.93
C THR A 704 -5.87 33.81 -2.19
N ALA A 705 -4.68 34.01 -2.76
CA ALA A 705 -3.42 33.77 -2.07
C ALA A 705 -3.23 34.69 -0.85
N ILE A 706 -3.58 35.98 -0.97
CA ILE A 706 -3.55 36.94 0.15
C ILE A 706 -4.53 36.50 1.24
N TYR A 707 -5.78 36.25 0.86
CA TYR A 707 -6.81 35.83 1.80
C TYR A 707 -6.46 34.50 2.47
N GLY A 708 -5.93 33.54 1.71
CA GLY A 708 -5.47 32.26 2.23
C GLY A 708 -4.40 32.40 3.29
N ARG A 709 -3.36 33.20 3.04
CA ARG A 709 -2.30 33.45 4.03
C ARG A 709 -2.82 34.18 5.27
N GLN A 710 -3.76 35.11 5.12
CA GLN A 710 -4.43 35.73 6.27
C GLN A 710 -5.17 34.70 7.14
N GLN A 711 -5.84 33.72 6.52
CA GLN A 711 -6.48 32.63 7.27
C GLN A 711 -5.45 31.72 7.95
N GLU A 712 -4.33 31.42 7.29
CA GLU A 712 -3.23 30.65 7.90
C GLU A 712 -2.72 31.34 9.18
N ILE A 713 -2.44 32.65 9.11
CA ILE A 713 -1.99 33.45 10.26
C ILE A 713 -3.06 33.47 11.35
N LEU A 714 -4.32 33.74 11.00
CA LEU A 714 -5.44 33.81 11.94
C LEU A 714 -5.61 32.53 12.75
N TYR A 715 -5.45 31.37 12.12
CA TYR A 715 -5.58 30.06 12.76
C TYR A 715 -4.25 29.51 13.30
N GLY A 716 -3.13 30.19 13.07
CA GLY A 716 -1.79 29.72 13.47
C GLY A 716 -1.38 28.42 12.77
N LEU A 717 -1.72 28.27 11.48
CA LEU A 717 -1.46 27.07 10.68
C LEU A 717 -0.33 27.30 9.66
N GLY A 718 0.35 26.23 9.25
CA GLY A 718 1.45 26.30 8.28
C GLY A 718 2.72 26.95 8.82
N LEU A 719 3.44 27.66 7.95
CA LEU A 719 4.71 28.31 8.30
C LEU A 719 4.47 29.44 9.32
N PRO A 720 5.27 29.52 10.41
CA PRO A 720 5.23 30.66 11.34
C PRO A 720 5.38 31.97 10.57
N CYS A 721 4.53 32.94 10.89
CA CYS A 721 4.52 34.20 10.17
C CYS A 721 5.70 35.10 10.59
N ASP A 722 6.25 35.84 9.64
CA ASP A 722 7.28 36.85 9.90
C ASP A 722 6.60 38.19 10.28
N PRO A 723 6.76 38.69 11.53
CA PRO A 723 6.09 39.90 11.98
C PRO A 723 6.59 41.18 11.29
N LYS A 724 7.69 41.13 10.52
CA LYS A 724 8.14 42.26 9.70
C LYS A 724 7.56 42.21 8.30
N GLU A 725 7.64 41.06 7.65
CA GLU A 725 7.25 40.91 6.24
C GLU A 725 5.75 40.67 6.07
N GLU A 726 5.08 40.11 7.08
CA GLU A 726 3.67 39.69 7.05
C GLU A 726 2.78 40.50 8.00
N ALA A 727 3.30 41.60 8.58
CA ALA A 727 2.51 42.51 9.42
C ALA A 727 1.24 43.02 8.70
N TRP A 728 1.36 43.26 7.40
CA TRP A 728 0.26 43.72 6.56
C TRP A 728 -0.83 42.64 6.33
N LEU A 729 -0.54 41.38 6.64
CA LEU A 729 -1.48 40.26 6.62
C LEU A 729 -2.09 39.98 8.01
N GLY A 730 -1.70 40.75 9.03
CA GLY A 730 -2.19 40.58 10.40
C GLY A 730 -1.30 39.71 11.29
N CYS A 731 -0.05 39.42 10.89
CA CYS A 731 0.95 38.83 11.79
C CYS A 731 1.35 39.85 12.87
N VAL A 732 1.40 39.42 14.14
CA VAL A 732 1.70 40.29 15.30
C VAL A 732 2.92 39.79 16.06
#